data_AF-A0A5J6HRB6-F1
#
_entry.id   AF-A0A5J6HRB6-F1
#
_cell.length_a   1.000
_cell.length_b   1.000
_cell.length_c   1.000
_cell.angle_alpha   90.00
_cell.angle_beta   90.00
_cell.angle_gamma   90.00
#
_symmetry.space_group_name_H-M   'P 1'
#
loop_
_entity.id
_entity.type
_entity.pdbx_description
1 polymer ?
#
loop_
_entity_poly.entity_id
_entity_poly.type
_entity_poly.pdbx_seq_one_letter_code
_entity_poly.pdbx_strand_id
1 'polypeptide(L)'
;MQGTVLDGRYTLVERIGAGGMGEVWRAEDSRLRRRVAVKVLSMPRGTTPAEGERLLAMFVREARAAAALDSSYIVPVFDHGSAHGVPYLVMPLLTGRTVGDLALESGPLAPERVAVICAQVCRALATAHRAGIVHRDIKPANVMVTDEGTVKVLDFGIAKFLDATTTAGYLTGTADAPVGTLHYMAPERFTRGVDDGRGDVYSLGCMVYQLLAGTPPFDADSAAALMHGHVYETPDRLSVRRAGLAPEWDDLLGRMLAKQPADRPDAQEAGDALDRLGAPAPGAAPPPAPATPTSYSLAPPLPPMPQAPPSAPAAPTPTGAYAQGQVPAPLTFVSPSGPSGPSRPSGAFGPAAPAVRSRARVWGLSAVAAVAAGALVTTLTVFNPFGDGSDGNRDDSKRQGGAGSGDGGAIRGDKVLRAATQSLTVGTAADSKGPAPVVRGAREGGRVTVLEPSEFDSLDPALTWPGSGGQQLARLVHRGLTAFKTGAGGSVKVVGDLAEDAGRTTNGRDWTFRLKSGLTYNDGTPVRSEDFRHAIERTFESGLGEGDQTLRTALYGPKGARAESAKKSAIETPDDRTVVFHLAGVHRDFNVVLAGPSGAPVPRAADGGTGSSEPLPSTGPYQISGSADPKDLTLTRNPKWRKGTDPVRSAYPDSYRIQTGLGPEEIRARIGSAPAGKALMTFSGADDPSGRRGPEGSAKVVTSPTWHTQSYVINTDRVRNLDVRRAIATALPGDDILKASGGEGRLTTHLLPPGVPGTLGFDPNRRMVNGDTARARKFLLEADEMGYRLTLAHPDTSTDKNRAEAVEAGLEGAGFEVTVKQVPLSSFWSGVADGKYDMVRMAVGGGLPTASNYLPDYFDGRHDRARSSNYSRLDNAKVNAAIDAANGAADLKDSGRLWAEVNRLVLEQAAAVPVFVPERTYLYSPALRGLQVDLSGLSPVNAYVNG
;
A
#
# COMPACT_ATOMS: atom_id res chain seq x y z
N MET A 1 8.55 22.19 23.06
CA MET A 1 8.56 22.80 24.40
C MET A 1 9.84 23.63 24.60
N GLN A 2 10.19 24.51 23.66
CA GLN A 2 11.46 25.25 23.74
C GLN A 2 11.32 26.42 24.74
N GLY A 3 12.32 26.62 25.60
CA GLY A 3 12.27 27.58 26.70
C GLY A 3 11.40 27.14 27.89
N THR A 4 10.73 25.98 27.82
CA THR A 4 9.98 25.41 28.96
C THR A 4 10.95 24.96 30.04
N VAL A 5 10.64 25.25 31.31
CA VAL A 5 11.44 24.83 32.47
C VAL A 5 10.69 23.73 33.23
N LEU A 6 11.22 22.51 33.22
CA LEU A 6 10.63 21.38 33.96
C LEU A 6 11.07 21.44 35.43
N ASP A 7 10.10 21.30 36.34
CA ASP A 7 10.24 21.33 37.80
C ASP A 7 11.14 22.46 38.34
N GLY A 8 11.12 23.62 37.68
CA GLY A 8 11.93 24.80 38.03
C GLY A 8 13.44 24.65 37.81
N ARG A 9 13.91 23.51 37.25
CA ARG A 9 15.33 23.14 37.18
C ARG A 9 15.85 22.91 35.77
N TYR A 10 15.08 22.26 34.90
CA TYR A 10 15.55 21.82 33.59
C TYR A 10 14.99 22.68 32.46
N THR A 11 15.78 23.62 31.97
CA THR A 11 15.39 24.51 30.87
C THR A 11 15.63 23.81 29.54
N LEU A 12 14.57 23.53 28.78
CA LEU A 12 14.64 22.86 27.49
C LEU A 12 15.14 23.84 26.40
N VAL A 13 16.37 23.66 25.93
CA VAL A 13 17.05 24.60 25.02
C VAL A 13 16.75 24.28 23.56
N GLU A 14 16.77 23.00 23.18
CA GLU A 14 16.76 22.56 21.78
C GLU A 14 16.27 21.10 21.68
N ARG A 15 15.46 20.75 20.68
CA ARG A 15 15.01 19.36 20.47
C ARG A 15 16.03 18.60 19.63
N ILE A 16 16.68 17.61 20.23
CA ILE A 16 17.74 16.79 19.62
C ILE A 16 17.24 15.42 19.11
N GLY A 17 16.00 15.04 19.41
CA GLY A 17 15.37 13.83 18.86
C GLY A 17 13.86 13.83 19.05
N ALA A 18 13.15 13.02 18.27
CA ALA A 18 11.72 12.75 18.41
C ALA A 18 11.37 11.37 17.87
N GLY A 19 10.42 10.68 18.50
CA GLY A 19 9.94 9.37 18.07
C GLY A 19 8.61 9.00 18.71
N GLY A 20 8.09 7.81 18.40
CA GLY A 20 6.74 7.36 18.80
C GLY A 20 6.46 7.29 20.31
N MET A 21 7.48 7.45 21.17
CA MET A 21 7.36 7.46 22.63
C MET A 21 7.62 8.82 23.28
N GLY A 22 8.07 9.85 22.54
CA GLY A 22 8.41 11.14 23.13
C GLY A 22 9.38 12.00 22.31
N GLU A 23 9.75 13.14 22.89
CA GLU A 23 10.78 14.05 22.38
C GLU A 23 12.01 14.03 23.28
N VAL A 24 13.21 14.06 22.69
CA VAL A 24 14.47 14.23 23.43
C VAL A 24 14.98 15.65 23.22
N TRP A 25 15.22 16.35 24.32
CA TRP A 25 15.64 17.75 24.35
C TRP A 25 17.04 17.88 24.99
N ARG A 26 17.91 18.67 24.37
CA ARG A 26 19.09 19.26 25.02
C ARG A 26 18.57 20.31 26.00
N ALA A 27 18.93 20.15 27.27
CA ALA A 27 18.48 21.03 28.34
C ALA A 27 19.64 21.45 29.24
N GLU A 28 19.44 22.54 29.98
CA GLU A 28 20.39 23.02 30.99
C GLU A 28 19.81 22.81 32.39
N ASP A 29 20.55 22.05 33.21
CA ASP A 29 20.27 21.85 34.63
C ASP A 29 20.72 23.11 35.38
N SER A 30 19.79 24.00 35.72
CA SER A 30 20.09 25.31 36.31
C SER A 30 20.78 25.20 37.67
N ARG A 31 20.57 24.09 38.39
CA ARG A 31 21.17 23.80 39.71
C ARG A 31 22.60 23.29 39.59
N LEU A 32 22.88 22.41 38.63
CA LEU A 32 24.23 21.84 38.43
C LEU A 32 25.05 22.54 37.33
N ARG A 33 24.49 23.58 36.68
CA ARG A 33 25.09 24.36 35.57
C ARG A 33 25.73 23.50 34.48
N ARG A 34 25.06 22.39 34.12
CA ARG A 34 25.51 21.44 33.10
C ARG A 34 24.43 21.18 32.05
N ARG A 35 24.86 20.80 30.86
CA ARG A 35 23.96 20.30 29.81
C ARG A 35 23.61 18.84 30.07
N VAL A 36 22.34 18.49 29.83
CA VAL A 36 21.77 17.15 29.97
C VAL A 36 20.86 16.86 28.78
N ALA A 37 20.60 15.58 28.52
CA ALA A 37 19.50 15.18 27.64
C ALA A 37 18.26 14.89 28.50
N VAL A 38 17.10 15.38 28.06
CA VAL A 38 15.82 15.20 28.74
C VAL A 38 14.85 14.56 27.76
N LYS A 39 14.43 13.33 28.04
CA LYS A 39 13.42 12.61 27.28
C LYS A 39 12.06 12.87 27.91
N VAL A 40 11.21 13.64 27.22
CA VAL A 40 9.83 13.95 27.60
C VAL A 40 8.92 12.95 26.90
N LEU A 41 8.15 12.17 27.65
CA LEU A 41 7.31 11.13 27.06
C LEU A 41 6.01 11.67 26.46
N SER A 42 5.57 11.06 25.36
CA SER A 42 4.26 11.31 24.74
C SER A 42 3.20 10.43 25.39
N MET A 43 2.25 11.04 26.08
CA MET A 43 1.05 10.35 26.58
C MET A 43 0.06 10.09 25.42
N PRO A 44 -0.55 8.89 25.32
CA PRO A 44 -1.56 8.61 24.29
C PRO A 44 -2.74 9.59 24.33
N ARG A 45 -3.30 9.93 23.17
CA ARG A 45 -4.49 10.80 23.11
C ARG A 45 -5.73 10.03 23.58
N GLY A 46 -6.41 10.55 24.60
CA GLY A 46 -7.59 9.93 25.20
C GLY A 46 -7.33 9.22 26.53
N THR A 47 -6.06 9.10 26.96
CA THR A 47 -5.69 8.59 28.29
C THR A 47 -6.47 9.31 29.40
N THR A 48 -7.23 8.55 30.19
CA THR A 48 -7.95 9.05 31.37
C THR A 48 -6.96 9.37 32.52
N PRO A 49 -7.34 10.20 33.51
CA PRO A 49 -6.46 10.51 34.64
C PRO A 49 -5.91 9.27 35.36
N ALA A 50 -6.75 8.26 35.60
CA ALA A 50 -6.36 7.01 36.28
C ALA A 50 -5.42 6.14 35.42
N GLU A 51 -5.51 6.19 34.09
CA GLU A 51 -4.52 5.57 33.21
C GLU A 51 -3.22 6.39 33.20
N GLY A 52 -3.30 7.71 33.21
CA GLY A 52 -2.15 8.62 33.31
C GLY A 52 -1.32 8.39 34.57
N GLU A 53 -1.97 8.21 35.71
CA GLU A 53 -1.31 7.85 36.98
C GLU A 53 -0.64 6.46 36.92
N ARG A 54 -1.29 5.45 36.32
CA ARG A 54 -0.70 4.12 36.13
C ARG A 54 0.51 4.14 35.20
N LEU A 55 0.41 4.88 34.09
CA LEU A 55 1.50 5.13 33.14
C LEU A 55 2.70 5.77 33.84
N LEU A 56 2.47 6.84 34.60
CA LEU A 56 3.49 7.54 35.37
C LEU A 56 4.12 6.64 36.46
N ALA A 57 3.33 5.81 37.14
CA ALA A 57 3.82 4.89 38.16
C ALA A 57 4.71 3.79 37.57
N MET A 58 4.36 3.21 36.41
CA MET A 58 5.21 2.25 35.71
C MET A 58 6.50 2.89 35.17
N PHE A 59 6.38 4.07 34.57
CA PHE A 59 7.53 4.88 34.12
C PHE A 59 8.52 5.15 35.26
N VAL A 60 8.05 5.62 36.42
CA VAL A 60 8.89 5.88 37.60
C VAL A 60 9.54 4.60 38.14
N ARG A 61 8.82 3.47 38.12
CA ARG A 61 9.37 2.17 38.51
C ARG A 61 10.53 1.75 37.60
N GLU A 62 10.36 1.89 36.29
CA GLU A 62 11.34 1.41 35.30
C GLU A 62 12.50 2.39 35.10
N ALA A 63 12.28 3.70 35.26
CA ALA A 63 13.35 4.69 35.38
C ALA A 63 14.25 4.41 36.60
N ARG A 64 13.67 4.00 37.75
CA ARG A 64 14.44 3.58 38.93
C ARG A 64 15.17 2.27 38.74
N ALA A 65 14.57 1.31 38.02
CA ALA A 65 15.21 0.04 37.68
C ALA A 65 16.44 0.26 36.77
N ALA A 66 16.31 1.12 35.75
CA ALA A 66 17.44 1.51 34.90
C ALA A 66 18.50 2.34 35.66
N ALA A 67 18.10 3.21 36.59
CA ALA A 67 19.02 3.98 37.45
C ALA A 67 19.87 3.09 38.38
N ALA A 68 19.43 1.87 38.68
CA ALA A 68 20.16 0.90 39.51
C ALA A 68 21.17 0.04 38.72
N LEU A 69 21.27 0.19 37.39
CA LEU A 69 22.20 -0.56 36.55
C LEU A 69 23.58 0.11 36.49
N ASP A 70 24.51 -0.36 37.30
CA ASP A 70 25.93 -0.01 37.16
C ASP A 70 26.55 -0.76 35.97
N SER A 71 26.75 -0.05 34.85
CA SER A 71 27.46 -0.58 33.68
C SER A 71 28.05 0.55 32.84
N SER A 72 29.33 0.40 32.48
CA SER A 72 30.01 1.30 31.55
C SER A 72 29.37 1.33 30.15
N TYR A 73 28.56 0.33 29.78
CA TYR A 73 27.93 0.21 28.47
C TYR A 73 26.45 0.65 28.44
N ILE A 74 25.91 1.13 29.57
CA ILE A 74 24.54 1.64 29.70
C ILE A 74 24.59 3.17 29.89
N VAL A 75 23.53 3.87 29.50
CA VAL A 75 23.33 5.28 29.84
C VAL A 75 22.70 5.39 31.24
N PRO A 76 23.40 5.99 32.22
CA PRO A 76 22.84 6.17 33.56
C PRO A 76 21.71 7.21 33.55
N VAL A 77 20.68 6.97 34.36
CA VAL A 77 19.62 7.94 34.63
C VAL A 77 20.12 8.91 35.70
N PHE A 78 20.08 10.22 35.43
CA PHE A 78 20.47 11.27 36.37
C PHE A 78 19.32 11.77 37.25
N ASP A 79 18.10 11.82 36.71
CA ASP A 79 16.90 12.30 37.42
C ASP A 79 15.62 11.85 36.68
N HIS A 80 14.46 11.93 37.34
CA HIS A 80 13.15 11.72 36.70
C HIS A 80 12.08 12.59 37.37
N GLY A 81 11.05 12.98 36.61
CA GLY A 81 9.98 13.84 37.12
C GLY A 81 8.70 13.82 36.27
N SER A 82 7.78 14.72 36.61
CA SER A 82 6.51 14.90 35.90
C SER A 82 6.08 16.35 35.95
N ALA A 83 6.29 17.06 34.85
CA ALA A 83 6.00 18.49 34.73
C ALA A 83 4.77 18.68 33.82
N HIS A 84 3.81 19.50 34.25
CA HIS A 84 2.54 19.74 33.53
C HIS A 84 1.75 18.45 33.18
N GLY A 85 1.90 17.39 33.98
CA GLY A 85 1.28 16.08 33.74
C GLY A 85 2.01 15.19 32.72
N VAL A 86 3.21 15.58 32.28
CA VAL A 86 4.01 14.86 31.28
C VAL A 86 5.25 14.24 31.96
N PRO A 87 5.45 12.91 31.90
CA PRO A 87 6.63 12.27 32.47
C PRO A 87 7.91 12.66 31.72
N TYR A 88 9.01 12.87 32.44
CA TYR A 88 10.32 13.10 31.82
C TYR A 88 11.47 12.39 32.55
N LEU A 89 12.50 12.04 31.79
CA LEU A 89 13.70 11.33 32.23
C LEU A 89 14.95 12.14 31.86
N VAL A 90 15.85 12.34 32.81
CA VAL A 90 17.08 13.12 32.64
C VAL A 90 18.29 12.19 32.60
N MET A 91 19.17 12.38 31.62
CA MET A 91 20.33 11.53 31.36
C MET A 91 21.52 12.36 30.84
N PRO A 92 22.75 11.82 30.80
CA PRO A 92 23.88 12.48 30.15
C PRO A 92 23.55 12.94 28.73
N LEU A 93 23.96 14.15 28.37
CA LEU A 93 24.06 14.53 26.96
C LEU A 93 25.32 13.87 26.39
N LEU A 94 25.16 12.73 25.73
CA LEU A 94 26.26 12.06 25.03
C LEU A 94 26.65 12.83 23.76
N THR A 95 27.91 12.69 23.35
CA THR A 95 28.42 13.04 22.03
C THR A 95 29.00 11.79 21.36
N GLY A 96 28.94 11.74 20.03
CA GLY A 96 29.10 10.51 19.24
C GLY A 96 27.94 10.31 18.27
N ARG A 97 27.78 9.08 17.74
CA ARG A 97 26.77 8.75 16.72
C ARG A 97 26.06 7.44 17.02
N THR A 98 24.82 7.29 16.55
CA THR A 98 24.14 5.99 16.65
C THR A 98 24.77 4.97 15.70
N VAL A 99 24.58 3.69 16.01
CA VAL A 99 24.92 2.57 15.14
C VAL A 99 24.10 2.62 13.85
N GLY A 100 22.91 3.25 13.87
CA GLY A 100 22.13 3.62 12.69
C GLY A 100 22.86 4.61 11.78
N ASP A 101 23.37 5.71 12.34
CA ASP A 101 24.12 6.74 11.58
C ASP A 101 25.45 6.19 11.03
N LEU A 102 26.08 5.28 11.76
CA LEU A 102 27.27 4.55 11.30
C LEU A 102 26.97 3.66 10.09
N ALA A 103 25.88 2.89 10.13
CA ALA A 103 25.44 2.04 9.02
C ALA A 103 24.96 2.86 7.81
N LEU A 104 24.27 3.99 8.05
CA LEU A 104 23.74 4.85 6.98
C LEU A 104 24.87 5.52 6.17
N GLU A 105 25.91 6.02 6.83
CA GLU A 105 27.04 6.67 6.15
C GLU A 105 28.06 5.69 5.56
N SER A 106 28.34 4.57 6.25
CA SER A 106 29.43 3.66 5.87
C SER A 106 28.97 2.44 5.06
N GLY A 107 27.66 2.19 5.00
CA GLY A 107 27.12 0.91 4.53
C GLY A 107 27.51 -0.26 5.46
N PRO A 108 27.69 -1.48 4.92
CA PRO A 108 28.12 -2.64 5.69
C PRO A 108 29.49 -2.42 6.37
N LEU A 109 29.54 -2.55 7.69
CA LEU A 109 30.74 -2.29 8.48
C LEU A 109 31.78 -3.43 8.37
N ALA A 110 33.01 -3.15 8.79
CA ALA A 110 34.07 -4.16 8.92
C ALA A 110 33.70 -5.19 10.01
N PRO A 111 33.90 -6.52 9.83
CA PRO A 111 33.41 -7.54 10.76
C PRO A 111 33.96 -7.39 12.17
N GLU A 112 35.23 -6.99 12.28
CA GLU A 112 35.94 -6.76 13.54
C GLU A 112 35.31 -5.57 14.30
N ARG A 113 34.86 -4.54 13.56
CA ARG A 113 34.16 -3.39 14.14
C ARG A 113 32.75 -3.75 14.60
N VAL A 114 32.04 -4.62 13.87
CA VAL A 114 30.73 -5.14 14.32
C VAL A 114 30.89 -6.01 15.56
N ALA A 115 31.89 -6.89 15.58
CA ALA A 115 32.22 -7.71 16.74
C ALA A 115 32.47 -6.86 18.00
N VAL A 116 33.37 -5.86 17.92
CA VAL A 116 33.69 -4.98 19.05
C VAL A 116 32.49 -4.14 19.52
N ILE A 117 31.64 -3.66 18.61
CA ILE A 117 30.43 -2.90 18.98
C ILE A 117 29.41 -3.82 19.66
N CYS A 118 29.07 -4.95 19.04
CA CYS A 118 28.02 -5.83 19.53
C CYS A 118 28.42 -6.62 20.78
N ALA A 119 29.71 -6.93 20.99
CA ALA A 119 30.22 -7.47 22.25
C ALA A 119 29.97 -6.52 23.44
N GLN A 120 30.09 -5.20 23.24
CA GLN A 120 29.77 -4.21 24.26
C GLN A 120 28.26 -4.10 24.52
N VAL A 121 27.40 -4.24 23.49
CA VAL A 121 25.95 -4.36 23.66
C VAL A 121 25.59 -5.62 24.46
N CYS A 122 26.25 -6.74 24.18
CA CYS A 122 26.15 -7.98 24.96
C CYS A 122 26.49 -7.77 26.45
N ARG A 123 27.56 -7.02 26.77
CA ARG A 123 27.93 -6.69 28.17
C ARG A 123 26.89 -5.80 28.87
N ALA A 124 26.25 -4.88 28.15
CA ALA A 124 25.12 -4.10 28.66
C ALA A 124 23.91 -5.00 28.96
N LEU A 125 23.51 -5.82 27.99
CA LEU A 125 22.38 -6.76 28.11
C LEU A 125 22.59 -7.76 29.24
N ALA A 126 23.76 -8.40 29.33
CA ALA A 126 24.08 -9.35 30.39
C ALA A 126 24.00 -8.72 31.80
N THR A 127 24.31 -7.43 31.93
CA THR A 127 24.17 -6.70 33.20
C THR A 127 22.71 -6.39 33.53
N ALA A 128 21.91 -5.99 32.54
CA ALA A 128 20.47 -5.80 32.71
C ALA A 128 19.73 -7.11 33.02
N HIS A 129 20.03 -8.19 32.30
CA HIS A 129 19.42 -9.51 32.49
C HIS A 129 19.73 -10.08 33.88
N ARG A 130 20.95 -9.89 34.40
CA ARG A 130 21.31 -10.25 35.80
C ARG A 130 20.49 -9.48 36.85
N ALA A 131 20.01 -8.28 36.53
CA ALA A 131 19.11 -7.49 37.38
C ALA A 131 17.61 -7.77 37.11
N GLY A 132 17.28 -8.74 36.25
CA GLY A 132 15.90 -9.06 35.85
C GLY A 132 15.28 -8.08 34.85
N ILE A 133 16.07 -7.23 34.20
CA ILE A 133 15.62 -6.17 33.28
C ILE A 133 15.89 -6.60 31.83
N VAL A 134 14.83 -6.71 31.03
CA VAL A 134 14.86 -7.03 29.58
C VAL A 134 14.52 -5.78 28.78
N HIS A 135 15.26 -5.50 27.71
CA HIS A 135 15.29 -4.20 27.03
C HIS A 135 14.18 -4.00 26.01
N ARG A 136 13.77 -5.04 25.26
CA ARG A 136 12.59 -5.07 24.36
C ARG A 136 12.62 -4.09 23.17
N ASP A 137 13.77 -3.50 22.86
CA ASP A 137 13.92 -2.51 21.77
C ASP A 137 15.36 -2.36 21.25
N ILE A 138 16.17 -3.43 21.25
CA ILE A 138 17.53 -3.38 20.69
C ILE A 138 17.46 -3.24 19.16
N LYS A 139 18.04 -2.16 18.64
CA LYS A 139 18.11 -1.78 17.22
C LYS A 139 19.19 -0.70 17.00
N PRO A 140 19.67 -0.44 15.77
CA PRO A 140 20.77 0.51 15.50
C PRO A 140 20.57 1.92 16.06
N ALA A 141 19.32 2.42 16.13
CA ALA A 141 19.00 3.75 16.66
C ALA A 141 19.11 3.85 18.19
N ASN A 142 19.03 2.72 18.91
CA ASN A 142 19.08 2.66 20.38
C ASN A 142 20.49 2.27 20.89
N VAL A 143 21.51 2.28 20.02
CA VAL A 143 22.89 2.02 20.39
C VAL A 143 23.76 3.15 19.85
N MET A 144 24.56 3.78 20.70
CA MET A 144 25.46 4.87 20.34
C MET A 144 26.91 4.44 20.53
N VAL A 145 27.80 4.87 19.63
CA VAL A 145 29.24 4.86 19.85
C VAL A 145 29.64 6.30 20.17
N THR A 146 30.22 6.53 21.35
CA THR A 146 30.67 7.86 21.76
C THR A 146 31.93 8.29 21.00
N ASP A 147 32.30 9.56 21.10
CA ASP A 147 33.53 10.07 20.44
C ASP A 147 34.81 9.39 20.99
N GLU A 148 34.78 8.88 22.23
CA GLU A 148 35.84 8.05 22.82
C GLU A 148 35.79 6.58 22.40
N GLY A 149 34.92 6.22 21.44
CA GLY A 149 34.79 4.86 20.90
C GLY A 149 34.07 3.85 21.80
N THR A 150 33.46 4.29 22.90
CA THR A 150 32.73 3.42 23.83
C THR A 150 31.28 3.24 23.41
N VAL A 151 30.73 2.04 23.50
CA VAL A 151 29.31 1.79 23.21
C VAL A 151 28.43 2.15 24.41
N LYS A 152 27.32 2.84 24.12
CA LYS A 152 26.23 3.15 25.05
C LYS A 152 24.91 2.63 24.49
N VAL A 153 24.30 1.68 25.21
CA VAL A 153 22.93 1.24 24.97
C VAL A 153 21.97 2.28 25.56
N LEU A 154 21.11 2.81 24.71
CA LEU A 154 20.12 3.85 24.99
C LEU A 154 18.74 3.22 25.20
N ASP A 155 17.86 3.90 25.95
CA ASP A 155 16.42 3.66 25.87
C ASP A 155 15.97 2.19 26.07
N PHE A 156 16.25 1.64 27.27
CA PHE A 156 15.46 0.52 27.80
C PHE A 156 13.97 0.78 27.59
N GLY A 157 13.20 -0.26 27.22
CA GLY A 157 11.84 -0.15 26.69
C GLY A 157 10.72 0.23 27.67
N ILE A 158 10.96 1.26 28.49
CA ILE A 158 10.27 1.82 29.68
C ILE A 158 8.75 2.12 29.50
N ALA A 159 8.17 1.83 28.33
CA ALA A 159 6.75 2.00 28.03
C ALA A 159 6.09 0.77 27.34
N LYS A 160 6.84 -0.26 26.93
CA LYS A 160 6.27 -1.37 26.13
C LYS A 160 5.44 -2.39 26.93
N PHE A 161 5.39 -2.29 28.27
CA PHE A 161 4.50 -3.14 29.09
C PHE A 161 3.00 -2.85 28.94
N LEU A 162 2.63 -1.81 28.20
CA LEU A 162 1.25 -1.53 27.80
C LEU A 162 0.76 -2.41 26.65
N ASP A 163 1.68 -3.09 25.93
CA ASP A 163 1.41 -3.73 24.64
C ASP A 163 0.62 -5.07 24.73
N ALA A 164 0.03 -5.41 25.88
CA ALA A 164 -0.98 -6.48 25.95
C ALA A 164 -2.17 -6.22 25.01
N THR A 165 -2.53 -4.94 24.82
CA THR A 165 -3.51 -4.49 23.83
C THR A 165 -2.90 -4.38 22.42
N THR A 166 -1.57 -4.23 22.31
CA THR A 166 -0.89 -3.94 21.05
C THR A 166 -0.46 -5.21 20.31
N THR A 167 -0.24 -6.37 20.94
CA THR A 167 -0.23 -7.63 20.17
C THR A 167 -1.56 -7.83 19.43
N ALA A 168 -2.69 -7.39 20.00
CA ALA A 168 -3.95 -7.31 19.27
C ALA A 168 -3.93 -6.16 18.22
N GLY A 169 -3.47 -4.95 18.55
CA GLY A 169 -3.34 -3.83 17.60
C GLY A 169 -2.45 -4.09 16.37
N TYR A 170 -1.35 -4.82 16.54
CA TYR A 170 -0.47 -5.30 15.48
C TYR A 170 -1.17 -6.35 14.59
N LEU A 171 -2.07 -7.16 15.17
CA LEU A 171 -2.90 -8.15 14.45
C LEU A 171 -4.17 -7.54 13.80
N THR A 172 -4.68 -6.42 14.32
CA THR A 172 -5.84 -5.69 13.75
C THR A 172 -5.44 -4.51 12.86
N GLY A 173 -4.15 -4.24 12.71
CA GLY A 173 -3.61 -3.32 11.69
C GLY A 173 -3.69 -1.83 12.01
N THR A 174 -3.77 -1.43 13.29
CA THR A 174 -3.71 -0.01 13.66
C THR A 174 -2.32 0.57 13.37
N ALA A 175 -2.25 1.57 12.49
CA ALA A 175 -1.03 1.98 11.79
C ALA A 175 0.02 2.76 12.61
N ASP A 176 -0.20 3.03 13.90
CA ASP A 176 0.72 3.80 14.76
C ASP A 176 1.97 3.01 15.21
N ALA A 177 2.12 1.76 14.76
CA ALA A 177 3.33 0.97 14.95
C ALA A 177 4.49 1.47 14.05
N PRO A 178 5.62 1.98 14.59
CA PRO A 178 6.74 2.40 13.77
C PRO A 178 7.41 1.19 13.12
N VAL A 179 7.11 0.95 11.84
CA VAL A 179 7.49 -0.24 11.04
C VAL A 179 8.98 -0.59 11.17
N GLY A 180 9.86 0.42 11.23
CA GLY A 180 11.30 0.25 11.46
C GLY A 180 11.68 -0.46 12.79
N THR A 181 10.75 -0.64 13.73
CA THR A 181 10.99 -1.41 14.98
C THR A 181 10.63 -2.90 14.85
N LEU A 182 9.81 -3.28 13.87
CA LEU A 182 9.41 -4.68 13.67
C LEU A 182 10.58 -5.55 13.18
N HIS A 183 11.49 -4.99 12.38
CA HIS A 183 12.67 -5.64 11.75
C HIS A 183 13.68 -6.29 12.73
N TYR A 184 13.54 -6.04 14.03
CA TYR A 184 14.40 -6.57 15.08
C TYR A 184 13.59 -7.34 16.14
N MET A 185 12.28 -7.54 15.95
CA MET A 185 11.40 -8.04 17.00
C MET A 185 11.39 -9.57 17.06
N ALA A 186 11.56 -10.12 18.26
CA ALA A 186 11.69 -11.55 18.48
C ALA A 186 10.36 -12.33 18.27
N PRO A 187 10.41 -13.58 17.77
CA PRO A 187 9.23 -14.39 17.41
C PRO A 187 8.19 -14.58 18.53
N GLU A 188 8.66 -14.70 19.76
CA GLU A 188 7.86 -14.85 20.98
C GLU A 188 6.92 -13.67 21.25
N ARG A 189 7.21 -12.48 20.67
CA ARG A 189 6.38 -11.28 20.81
C ARG A 189 5.19 -11.21 19.86
N PHE A 190 5.21 -12.04 18.81
CA PHE A 190 4.11 -12.25 17.88
C PHE A 190 3.26 -13.49 18.22
N THR A 191 3.71 -14.28 19.19
CA THR A 191 3.09 -15.54 19.62
C THR A 191 2.82 -15.49 21.14
N ARG A 192 2.34 -16.59 21.75
CA ARG A 192 2.09 -16.65 23.20
C ARG A 192 3.33 -17.15 23.97
N GLY A 193 4.50 -16.58 23.66
CA GLY A 193 5.77 -16.95 24.28
C GLY A 193 6.03 -16.24 25.61
N VAL A 194 7.11 -16.64 26.29
CA VAL A 194 7.67 -15.91 27.43
C VAL A 194 8.75 -14.95 26.91
N ASP A 195 8.62 -13.68 27.25
CA ASP A 195 9.50 -12.58 26.80
C ASP A 195 10.64 -12.35 27.82
N ASP A 196 11.70 -13.17 27.67
CA ASP A 196 12.92 -13.12 28.50
C ASP A 196 14.13 -12.50 27.76
N GLY A 197 15.31 -12.50 28.41
CA GLY A 197 16.53 -11.90 27.87
C GLY A 197 17.02 -12.47 26.52
N ARG A 198 16.66 -13.72 26.17
CA ARG A 198 16.97 -14.33 24.87
C ARG A 198 16.24 -13.61 23.71
N GLY A 199 15.20 -12.81 24.00
CA GLY A 199 14.53 -11.92 23.04
C GLY A 199 15.38 -10.70 22.65
N ASP A 200 16.15 -10.14 23.59
CA ASP A 200 17.11 -9.08 23.28
C ASP A 200 18.29 -9.62 22.45
N VAL A 201 18.70 -10.88 22.69
CA VAL A 201 19.76 -11.54 21.91
C VAL A 201 19.33 -11.77 20.46
N TYR A 202 18.06 -12.13 20.22
CA TYR A 202 17.51 -12.20 18.85
C TYR A 202 17.50 -10.83 18.17
N SER A 203 17.08 -9.80 18.91
CA SER A 203 17.04 -8.41 18.44
C SER A 203 18.45 -7.91 18.06
N LEU A 204 19.47 -8.25 18.87
CA LEU A 204 20.88 -8.03 18.59
C LEU A 204 21.36 -8.84 17.37
N GLY A 205 20.90 -10.08 17.19
CA GLY A 205 21.19 -10.90 16.01
C GLY A 205 20.71 -10.23 14.72
N CYS A 206 19.52 -9.62 14.73
CA CYS A 206 19.00 -8.86 13.59
C CYS A 206 19.88 -7.64 13.27
N MET A 207 20.37 -6.95 14.31
CA MET A 207 21.31 -5.83 14.15
C MET A 207 22.69 -6.27 13.63
N VAL A 208 23.27 -7.35 14.19
CA VAL A 208 24.55 -7.92 13.71
C VAL A 208 24.45 -8.30 12.24
N TYR A 209 23.37 -8.95 11.83
CA TYR A 209 23.10 -9.30 10.44
C TYR A 209 23.08 -8.05 9.54
N GLN A 210 22.32 -7.02 9.92
CA GLN A 210 22.23 -5.77 9.16
C GLN A 210 23.57 -5.05 9.04
N LEU A 211 24.35 -4.95 10.11
CA LEU A 211 25.64 -4.27 10.08
C LEU A 211 26.67 -4.98 9.19
N LEU A 212 26.47 -6.28 8.91
CA LEU A 212 27.35 -7.07 8.05
C LEU A 212 26.82 -7.22 6.61
N ALA A 213 25.50 -7.28 6.40
CA ALA A 213 24.87 -7.43 5.08
C ALA A 213 24.42 -6.11 4.43
N GLY A 214 24.22 -5.06 5.21
CA GLY A 214 23.59 -3.79 4.80
C GLY A 214 22.07 -3.74 5.00
N THR A 215 21.39 -4.90 5.03
CA THR A 215 19.93 -5.04 5.23
C THR A 215 19.61 -5.98 6.39
N PRO A 216 18.51 -5.78 7.13
CA PRO A 216 18.07 -6.71 8.18
C PRO A 216 17.80 -8.13 7.63
N PRO A 217 17.75 -9.16 8.49
CA PRO A 217 17.60 -10.56 8.05
C PRO A 217 16.23 -10.85 7.41
N PHE A 218 15.24 -10.02 7.72
CA PHE A 218 13.95 -9.96 7.04
C PHE A 218 13.66 -8.49 6.75
N ASP A 219 13.22 -8.18 5.54
CA ASP A 219 12.81 -6.86 5.07
C ASP A 219 11.58 -7.04 4.19
N ALA A 220 10.48 -6.37 4.49
CA ALA A 220 9.19 -6.63 3.86
C ALA A 220 8.22 -5.44 3.98
N ASP A 221 7.51 -5.12 2.89
CA ASP A 221 6.65 -3.93 2.76
C ASP A 221 5.37 -3.93 3.63
N SER A 222 5.20 -4.92 4.53
CA SER A 222 4.06 -4.95 5.45
C SER A 222 4.42 -5.61 6.78
N ALA A 223 3.80 -5.10 7.86
CA ALA A 223 3.99 -5.61 9.21
C ALA A 223 3.71 -7.12 9.31
N ALA A 224 2.64 -7.62 8.67
CA ALA A 224 2.29 -9.04 8.69
C ALA A 224 3.29 -9.94 7.94
N ALA A 225 3.86 -9.48 6.82
CA ALA A 225 4.90 -10.22 6.11
C ALA A 225 6.22 -10.25 6.91
N LEU A 226 6.57 -9.13 7.55
CA LEU A 226 7.75 -9.04 8.42
C LEU A 226 7.60 -9.94 9.66
N MET A 227 6.40 -9.98 10.27
CA MET A 227 6.04 -10.94 11.32
C MET A 227 6.15 -12.39 10.83
N HIS A 228 5.69 -12.70 9.62
CA HIS A 228 5.83 -14.03 9.03
C HIS A 228 7.30 -14.43 8.87
N GLY A 229 8.15 -13.52 8.39
CA GLY A 229 9.60 -13.73 8.32
C GLY A 229 10.20 -14.04 9.70
N HIS A 230 9.93 -13.18 10.69
CA HIS A 230 10.38 -13.39 12.06
C HIS A 230 9.89 -14.71 12.68
N VAL A 231 8.63 -15.11 12.49
CA VAL A 231 8.09 -16.35 13.09
C VAL A 231 8.51 -17.62 12.34
N TYR A 232 8.44 -17.64 11.00
CA TYR A 232 8.47 -18.88 10.21
C TYR A 232 9.68 -19.04 9.27
N GLU A 233 10.29 -17.95 8.78
CA GLU A 233 11.31 -18.04 7.73
C GLU A 233 12.73 -18.15 8.30
N THR A 234 13.57 -19.03 7.76
CA THR A 234 15.01 -19.04 8.08
C THR A 234 15.70 -17.97 7.23
N PRO A 235 16.50 -17.06 7.81
CA PRO A 235 17.20 -16.04 7.03
C PRO A 235 18.33 -16.67 6.21
N ASP A 236 18.70 -16.04 5.09
CA ASP A 236 19.86 -16.47 4.31
C ASP A 236 21.12 -16.43 5.17
N ARG A 237 22.00 -17.42 5.00
CA ARG A 237 23.32 -17.41 5.62
C ARG A 237 24.08 -16.14 5.25
N LEU A 238 24.74 -15.53 6.22
CA LEU A 238 25.43 -14.27 6.04
C LEU A 238 26.63 -14.44 5.08
N SER A 239 27.29 -15.60 5.10
CA SER A 239 28.32 -15.96 4.12
C SER A 239 27.86 -15.94 2.65
N VAL A 240 26.56 -16.16 2.39
CA VAL A 240 25.94 -16.09 1.05
C VAL A 240 25.65 -14.64 0.66
N ARG A 241 25.31 -13.77 1.63
CA ARG A 241 25.09 -12.34 1.40
C ARG A 241 26.37 -11.52 1.38
N ARG A 242 27.45 -11.98 2.03
CA ARG A 242 28.77 -11.35 2.05
C ARG A 242 29.88 -12.40 2.08
N ALA A 243 30.57 -12.53 0.95
CA ALA A 243 31.78 -13.36 0.85
C ALA A 243 32.93 -12.83 1.73
N GLY A 244 33.83 -13.73 2.13
CA GLY A 244 35.01 -13.39 2.94
C GLY A 244 34.78 -13.33 4.45
N LEU A 245 33.59 -13.70 4.93
CA LEU A 245 33.32 -13.88 6.36
C LEU A 245 33.75 -15.26 6.86
N ALA A 246 34.25 -15.32 8.09
CA ALA A 246 34.55 -16.57 8.78
C ALA A 246 33.25 -17.38 9.07
N PRO A 247 33.25 -18.72 8.90
CA PRO A 247 32.05 -19.57 9.12
C PRO A 247 31.37 -19.38 10.49
N GLU A 248 32.16 -19.05 11.51
CA GLU A 248 31.72 -18.80 12.88
C GLU A 248 30.70 -17.65 12.99
N TRP A 249 30.61 -16.75 12.00
CA TRP A 249 29.54 -15.75 11.91
C TRP A 249 28.18 -16.39 11.58
N ASP A 250 28.12 -17.37 10.68
CA ASP A 250 26.88 -18.10 10.37
C ASP A 250 26.45 -18.95 11.57
N ASP A 251 27.39 -19.61 12.25
CA ASP A 251 27.11 -20.43 13.44
C ASP A 251 26.69 -19.61 14.67
N LEU A 252 27.13 -18.35 14.78
CA LEU A 252 26.63 -17.43 15.81
C LEU A 252 25.24 -16.89 15.43
N LEU A 253 25.08 -16.34 14.23
CA LEU A 253 23.80 -15.76 13.79
C LEU A 253 22.68 -16.79 13.69
N GLY A 254 22.97 -18.02 13.25
CA GLY A 254 22.00 -19.11 13.21
C GLY A 254 21.43 -19.47 14.57
N ARG A 255 22.22 -19.34 15.66
CA ARG A 255 21.74 -19.52 17.03
C ARG A 255 21.07 -18.26 17.57
N MET A 256 21.63 -17.07 17.37
CA MET A 256 20.99 -15.82 17.83
C MET A 256 19.60 -15.60 17.19
N LEU A 257 19.43 -15.97 15.92
CA LEU A 257 18.17 -15.87 15.17
C LEU A 257 17.30 -17.14 15.24
N ALA A 258 17.63 -18.10 16.12
CA ALA A 258 16.84 -19.31 16.30
C ALA A 258 15.42 -18.98 16.79
N LYS A 259 14.43 -19.73 16.31
CA LYS A 259 13.01 -19.38 16.53
C LYS A 259 12.59 -19.57 17.98
N GLN A 260 13.00 -20.67 18.62
CA GLN A 260 12.74 -20.88 20.05
C GLN A 260 13.77 -20.10 20.90
N PRO A 261 13.36 -19.38 21.96
CA PRO A 261 14.28 -18.67 22.85
C PRO A 261 15.36 -19.56 23.49
N ALA A 262 15.04 -20.84 23.76
CA ALA A 262 15.94 -21.81 24.37
C ALA A 262 17.11 -22.26 23.47
N ASP A 263 16.98 -22.11 22.14
CA ASP A 263 18.03 -22.48 21.17
C ASP A 263 19.08 -21.36 20.98
N ARG A 264 18.84 -20.18 21.57
CA ARG A 264 19.70 -18.98 21.45
C ARG A 264 20.73 -18.96 22.57
N PRO A 265 21.93 -18.39 22.37
CA PRO A 265 22.83 -18.04 23.47
C PRO A 265 22.22 -16.94 24.36
N ASP A 266 22.72 -16.77 25.58
CA ASP A 266 22.46 -15.56 26.36
C ASP A 266 23.41 -14.41 25.96
N ALA A 267 23.21 -13.25 26.58
CA ALA A 267 23.98 -12.06 26.28
C ALA A 267 25.47 -12.19 26.62
N GLN A 268 25.87 -13.02 27.59
CA GLN A 268 27.27 -13.31 27.90
C GLN A 268 27.84 -14.31 26.88
N GLU A 269 27.15 -15.42 26.64
CA GLU A 269 27.55 -16.45 25.65
C GLU A 269 27.73 -15.86 24.23
N ALA A 270 26.85 -14.94 23.84
CA ALA A 270 26.94 -14.21 22.58
C ALA A 270 28.07 -13.15 22.60
N GLY A 271 28.29 -12.48 23.73
CA GLY A 271 29.38 -11.51 23.91
C GLY A 271 30.75 -12.17 23.77
N ASP A 272 30.97 -13.28 24.48
CA ASP A 272 32.21 -14.05 24.43
C ASP A 272 32.48 -14.61 23.01
N ALA A 273 31.43 -14.92 22.25
CA ALA A 273 31.54 -15.33 20.85
C ALA A 273 31.90 -14.17 19.91
N LEU A 274 31.32 -12.98 20.13
CA LEU A 274 31.67 -11.77 19.38
C LEU A 274 33.11 -11.31 19.70
N ASP A 275 33.55 -11.37 20.96
CA ASP A 275 34.94 -11.06 21.33
C ASP A 275 35.94 -12.01 20.65
N ARG A 276 35.60 -13.29 20.45
CA ARG A 276 36.41 -14.23 19.63
C ARG A 276 36.40 -13.88 18.14
N LEU A 277 35.28 -13.44 17.58
CA LEU A 277 35.14 -13.00 16.18
C LEU A 277 35.84 -11.66 15.90
N GLY A 278 36.03 -10.82 16.92
CA GLY A 278 36.75 -9.55 16.84
C GLY A 278 38.25 -9.65 17.14
N ALA A 279 38.75 -10.82 17.55
CA ALA A 279 40.16 -11.02 17.86
C ALA A 279 41.00 -11.12 16.57
N PRO A 280 42.16 -10.44 16.48
CA PRO A 280 43.05 -10.60 15.33
C PRO A 280 43.63 -12.02 15.28
N ALA A 281 43.80 -12.56 14.07
CA ALA A 281 44.31 -13.92 13.88
C ALA A 281 45.71 -14.10 14.53
N PRO A 282 45.98 -15.26 15.14
CA PRO A 282 47.21 -15.49 15.91
C PRO A 282 48.45 -15.39 15.02
N GLY A 283 49.21 -14.30 15.21
CA GLY A 283 50.37 -13.94 14.39
C GLY A 283 50.43 -12.45 14.02
N ALA A 284 49.30 -11.74 14.07
CA ALA A 284 49.30 -10.28 13.94
C ALA A 284 49.82 -9.61 15.25
N ALA A 285 50.73 -8.65 15.12
CA ALA A 285 51.24 -7.89 16.26
C ALA A 285 50.15 -6.96 16.84
N PRO A 286 50.06 -6.82 18.18
CA PRO A 286 49.00 -6.02 18.80
C PRO A 286 49.20 -4.52 18.53
N PRO A 287 48.14 -3.76 18.18
CA PRO A 287 48.18 -2.31 18.19
C PRO A 287 48.36 -1.77 19.62
N PRO A 288 48.88 -0.54 19.80
CA PRO A 288 49.07 0.03 21.14
C PRO A 288 47.74 0.17 21.89
N ALA A 289 47.74 -0.21 23.17
CA ALA A 289 46.52 -0.23 23.98
C ALA A 289 45.96 1.19 24.20
N PRO A 290 44.63 1.40 24.08
CA PRO A 290 44.01 2.65 24.50
C PRO A 290 44.14 2.83 26.02
N ALA A 291 44.21 4.08 26.47
CA ALA A 291 44.44 4.41 27.88
C ALA A 291 43.31 3.92 28.79
N THR A 292 43.67 3.47 29.99
CA THR A 292 42.75 2.95 31.00
C THR A 292 41.68 3.99 31.38
N PRO A 293 40.38 3.63 31.43
CA PRO A 293 39.35 4.57 31.86
C PRO A 293 39.58 4.98 33.32
N THR A 294 39.66 6.30 33.57
CA THR A 294 39.85 6.85 34.91
C THR A 294 38.63 6.57 35.78
N SER A 295 38.85 5.98 36.95
CA SER A 295 37.79 5.79 37.95
C SER A 295 37.37 7.13 38.57
N TYR A 296 36.11 7.51 38.38
CA TYR A 296 35.55 8.74 38.95
C TYR A 296 35.33 8.60 40.46
N SER A 297 36.36 8.93 41.24
CA SER A 297 36.20 9.22 42.66
C SER A 297 35.48 10.57 42.84
N LEU A 298 34.45 10.62 43.68
CA LEU A 298 33.66 11.83 43.92
C LEU A 298 34.43 12.82 44.82
N ALA A 299 34.97 13.87 44.20
CA ALA A 299 35.52 15.02 44.93
C ALA A 299 34.41 15.91 45.53
N PRO A 300 34.64 16.54 46.70
CA PRO A 300 33.65 17.40 47.35
C PRO A 300 33.41 18.73 46.59
N PRO A 301 32.24 19.38 46.78
CA PRO A 301 31.85 20.57 46.03
C PRO A 301 32.66 21.82 46.38
N LEU A 302 33.00 22.61 45.35
CA LEU A 302 33.64 23.92 45.48
C LEU A 302 32.61 25.07 45.66
N PRO A 303 32.98 26.18 46.30
CA PRO A 303 32.07 27.29 46.61
C PRO A 303 31.72 28.15 45.38
N PRO A 304 30.60 28.90 45.42
CA PRO A 304 30.13 29.72 44.29
C PRO A 304 30.91 31.03 44.13
N MET A 305 31.02 31.51 42.89
CA MET A 305 31.56 32.83 42.54
C MET A 305 30.50 33.77 41.89
N PRO A 306 30.72 35.10 41.93
CA PRO A 306 29.64 36.09 41.79
C PRO A 306 29.10 36.32 40.37
N GLN A 307 27.95 36.98 40.28
CA GLN A 307 27.35 37.47 39.02
C GLN A 307 27.86 38.88 38.66
N ALA A 308 27.83 39.20 37.36
CA ALA A 308 28.05 40.55 36.82
C ALA A 308 26.72 41.17 36.31
N PRO A 309 26.56 42.51 36.33
CA PRO A 309 25.31 43.19 35.97
C PRO A 309 25.06 43.30 34.45
N PRO A 310 23.80 43.54 34.02
CA PRO A 310 23.41 43.59 32.61
C PRO A 310 23.77 44.90 31.91
N SER A 311 23.85 44.87 30.58
CA SER A 311 24.05 46.05 29.71
C SER A 311 22.76 46.46 28.98
N ALA A 312 22.66 47.76 28.64
CA ALA A 312 21.46 48.41 28.10
C ALA A 312 21.36 48.34 26.54
N PRO A 313 20.18 48.58 25.93
CA PRO A 313 19.94 48.37 24.50
C PRO A 313 20.34 49.57 23.61
N ALA A 314 20.56 49.30 22.31
CA ALA A 314 20.80 50.30 21.27
C ALA A 314 19.55 50.59 20.42
N ALA A 315 19.48 51.80 19.84
CA ALA A 315 18.33 52.31 19.07
C ALA A 315 18.62 52.41 17.54
N PRO A 316 17.59 52.52 16.66
CA PRO A 316 17.72 52.30 15.21
C PRO A 316 17.67 53.58 14.34
N THR A 317 18.07 53.49 13.07
CA THR A 317 17.72 54.37 11.91
C THR A 317 18.43 53.88 10.63
N PRO A 318 18.08 54.32 9.39
CA PRO A 318 16.83 54.90 8.87
C PRO A 318 16.31 54.23 7.56
N THR A 319 15.24 54.83 6.98
CA THR A 319 14.33 54.30 5.93
C THR A 319 14.73 54.57 4.47
N GLY A 320 14.21 53.78 3.51
CA GLY A 320 14.04 54.21 2.10
C GLY A 320 13.56 53.10 1.13
N ALA A 321 12.83 53.40 0.03
CA ALA A 321 11.40 53.77 -0.03
C ALA A 321 10.92 53.89 -1.51
N TYR A 322 10.08 52.96 -2.00
CA TYR A 322 9.31 53.04 -3.26
C TYR A 322 8.15 52.01 -3.23
N ALA A 323 7.03 52.12 -3.94
CA ALA A 323 6.17 53.26 -4.32
C ALA A 323 4.81 52.66 -4.76
N GLN A 324 3.67 53.30 -4.44
CA GLN A 324 2.34 52.86 -4.95
C GLN A 324 1.92 53.64 -6.19
N GLY A 325 1.22 52.97 -7.12
CA GLY A 325 0.49 53.54 -8.24
C GLY A 325 -0.98 53.11 -8.20
N GLN A 326 -1.91 53.95 -8.67
CA GLN A 326 -3.31 53.91 -8.20
C GLN A 326 -4.32 54.13 -9.35
N VAL A 327 -5.42 53.35 -9.34
CA VAL A 327 -6.72 53.56 -10.07
C VAL A 327 -6.67 53.65 -11.62
N PRO A 328 -7.79 53.57 -12.39
CA PRO A 328 -9.21 53.69 -12.00
C PRO A 328 -10.21 52.63 -12.51
N ALA A 329 -11.44 52.78 -12.02
CA ALA A 329 -12.73 52.27 -12.51
C ALA A 329 -13.82 53.31 -12.13
N PRO A 330 -15.10 53.20 -12.55
CA PRO A 330 -15.71 52.31 -13.55
C PRO A 330 -16.42 53.10 -14.69
N LEU A 331 -17.11 52.41 -15.61
CA LEU A 331 -18.17 52.98 -16.46
C LEU A 331 -19.36 51.99 -16.58
N THR A 332 -20.57 52.51 -16.81
CA THR A 332 -21.84 51.75 -16.79
C THR A 332 -22.83 52.21 -17.87
N PHE A 333 -23.86 51.38 -18.13
CA PHE A 333 -24.91 51.53 -19.17
C PHE A 333 -24.40 51.36 -20.63
N VAL A 334 -25.20 51.02 -21.65
CA VAL A 334 -26.68 51.02 -21.82
C VAL A 334 -27.16 49.71 -22.50
N SER A 335 -28.41 49.28 -22.25
CA SER A 335 -29.07 48.14 -22.95
C SER A 335 -29.95 48.58 -24.13
N PRO A 336 -30.10 47.75 -25.19
CA PRO A 336 -31.23 47.82 -26.12
C PRO A 336 -32.15 46.57 -26.06
N SER A 337 -33.35 46.71 -26.64
CA SER A 337 -34.49 45.78 -26.56
C SER A 337 -34.44 44.61 -27.57
N GLY A 338 -35.23 43.56 -27.33
CA GLY A 338 -35.50 42.47 -28.30
C GLY A 338 -36.59 42.81 -29.33
N PRO A 339 -37.10 41.79 -30.07
CA PRO A 339 -38.57 41.61 -30.03
C PRO A 339 -39.10 40.14 -30.14
N SER A 340 -40.32 39.95 -29.61
CA SER A 340 -41.41 39.02 -30.02
C SER A 340 -41.21 37.51 -30.22
N GLY A 341 -42.15 36.72 -29.65
CA GLY A 341 -42.42 35.30 -29.99
C GLY A 341 -43.28 35.12 -31.25
N PRO A 342 -44.10 34.05 -31.38
CA PRO A 342 -44.99 33.46 -30.36
C PRO A 342 -44.57 32.00 -30.00
N SER A 343 -45.34 31.00 -29.51
CA SER A 343 -46.80 30.73 -29.42
C SER A 343 -47.17 29.80 -28.24
N ARG A 344 -48.46 29.48 -28.09
CA ARG A 344 -49.03 28.40 -27.24
C ARG A 344 -50.14 27.67 -28.01
N PRO A 345 -50.42 26.38 -27.73
CA PRO A 345 -51.56 25.98 -26.88
C PRO A 345 -51.21 24.79 -25.94
N SER A 346 -52.12 24.10 -25.23
CA SER A 346 -53.23 24.48 -24.32
C SER A 346 -53.80 23.21 -23.64
N GLY A 347 -54.35 23.32 -22.41
CA GLY A 347 -54.91 22.21 -21.60
C GLY A 347 -54.09 22.00 -20.31
N ALA A 348 -54.62 22.03 -19.07
CA ALA A 348 -55.79 21.36 -18.47
C ALA A 348 -55.60 19.82 -18.39
N PHE A 349 -55.71 19.15 -17.24
CA PHE A 349 -56.51 19.42 -16.02
C PHE A 349 -55.74 19.22 -14.68
N GLY A 350 -56.29 19.77 -13.58
CA GLY A 350 -56.11 19.25 -12.21
C GLY A 350 -57.43 18.62 -11.71
N PRO A 351 -57.74 18.51 -10.40
CA PRO A 351 -56.97 18.88 -9.18
C PRO A 351 -56.37 17.60 -8.52
N ALA A 352 -56.04 17.44 -7.23
CA ALA A 352 -56.18 18.26 -6.01
C ALA A 352 -55.10 17.89 -4.95
N ALA A 353 -55.12 18.59 -3.80
CA ALA A 353 -54.55 18.13 -2.52
C ALA A 353 -55.56 18.39 -1.39
N PRO A 354 -55.52 17.60 -0.30
CA PRO A 354 -55.36 18.18 1.05
C PRO A 354 -54.52 17.28 2.00
N ALA A 355 -54.10 17.68 3.20
CA ALA A 355 -53.77 19.00 3.78
C ALA A 355 -53.00 18.76 5.10
N VAL A 356 -52.25 19.76 5.59
CA VAL A 356 -51.44 19.65 6.82
C VAL A 356 -52.29 19.76 8.10
N ARG A 357 -51.98 18.94 9.12
CA ARG A 357 -52.25 19.22 10.55
C ARG A 357 -51.25 18.50 11.48
N SER A 358 -51.23 18.86 12.76
CA SER A 358 -50.02 18.80 13.60
C SER A 358 -50.27 18.50 15.10
N ARG A 359 -49.19 18.22 15.85
CA ARG A 359 -49.08 18.09 17.35
C ARG A 359 -49.63 16.76 17.92
N ALA A 360 -49.12 16.19 19.03
CA ALA A 360 -47.96 16.51 19.90
C ALA A 360 -47.44 15.24 20.66
N ARG A 361 -46.35 15.39 21.45
CA ARG A 361 -45.77 14.37 22.36
C ARG A 361 -46.34 14.45 23.79
N VAL A 362 -46.26 13.35 24.57
CA VAL A 362 -46.18 13.19 26.06
C VAL A 362 -46.64 11.75 26.41
N TRP A 363 -46.11 10.93 27.34
CA TRP A 363 -44.90 10.75 28.16
C TRP A 363 -45.19 9.52 29.10
N GLY A 364 -44.20 8.94 29.80
CA GLY A 364 -44.40 7.78 30.74
C GLY A 364 -43.90 6.43 30.20
N LEU A 365 -42.82 5.75 30.65
CA LEU A 365 -41.88 5.83 31.80
C LEU A 365 -42.20 4.85 32.98
N SER A 366 -41.17 4.08 33.43
CA SER A 366 -41.07 3.03 34.49
C SER A 366 -41.16 1.57 33.96
N ALA A 367 -40.29 0.56 34.22
CA ALA A 367 -39.34 0.16 35.31
C ALA A 367 -39.92 -0.91 36.29
N VAL A 368 -39.20 -1.89 36.89
CA VAL A 368 -37.80 -2.41 36.80
C VAL A 368 -37.68 -3.80 37.52
N ALA A 369 -36.85 -4.73 37.01
CA ALA A 369 -36.27 -5.97 37.66
C ALA A 369 -37.23 -6.94 38.43
N ALA A 370 -36.90 -8.08 39.06
CA ALA A 370 -35.71 -8.97 39.32
C ALA A 370 -36.28 -10.40 39.65
N VAL A 371 -35.63 -11.55 39.98
CA VAL A 371 -34.27 -12.14 40.21
C VAL A 371 -34.49 -13.69 40.06
N ALA A 372 -33.64 -14.60 39.52
CA ALA A 372 -32.22 -15.01 39.66
C ALA A 372 -31.96 -16.21 40.64
N ALA A 373 -30.85 -16.95 40.39
CA ALA A 373 -30.37 -18.22 41.01
C ALA A 373 -31.15 -19.51 40.63
N GLY A 374 -30.51 -20.68 40.40
CA GLY A 374 -29.09 -21.11 40.32
C GLY A 374 -28.98 -22.51 39.64
N ALA A 375 -27.83 -23.18 39.49
CA ALA A 375 -26.46 -22.88 39.94
C ALA A 375 -25.37 -23.64 39.09
N LEU A 376 -24.13 -23.17 39.31
CA LEU A 376 -22.78 -23.65 38.93
C LEU A 376 -22.51 -25.12 38.55
N VAL A 377 -21.80 -25.35 37.43
CA VAL A 377 -20.56 -26.18 37.31
C VAL A 377 -19.65 -25.52 36.25
N THR A 378 -18.32 -25.54 36.44
CA THR A 378 -17.34 -24.89 35.54
C THR A 378 -16.36 -25.89 34.94
N THR A 379 -16.25 -25.95 33.61
CA THR A 379 -15.18 -26.68 32.91
C THR A 379 -14.65 -25.85 31.75
N LEU A 380 -13.34 -25.58 31.73
CA LEU A 380 -12.68 -24.90 30.61
C LEU A 380 -12.37 -25.90 29.49
N THR A 381 -13.01 -25.74 28.34
CA THR A 381 -12.54 -26.28 27.05
C THR A 381 -12.23 -25.13 26.11
N VAL A 382 -10.94 -24.97 25.78
CA VAL A 382 -10.47 -23.98 24.80
C VAL A 382 -10.89 -24.46 23.42
N PHE A 383 -11.74 -23.69 22.73
CA PHE A 383 -11.98 -23.91 21.31
C PHE A 383 -10.69 -23.61 20.53
N ASN A 384 -10.06 -24.66 20.01
CA ASN A 384 -8.92 -24.56 19.10
C ASN A 384 -9.45 -24.52 17.65
N PRO A 385 -9.33 -23.40 16.92
CA PRO A 385 -9.82 -23.30 15.53
C PRO A 385 -8.92 -24.02 14.52
N PHE A 386 -7.80 -24.62 14.95
CA PHE A 386 -6.88 -25.37 14.09
C PHE A 386 -6.84 -26.85 14.50
N GLY A 387 -7.87 -27.60 14.06
CA GLY A 387 -7.99 -29.04 14.25
C GLY A 387 -7.57 -29.83 13.01
N ASP A 388 -6.53 -30.64 13.18
CA ASP A 388 -6.31 -31.96 12.58
C ASP A 388 -6.98 -32.28 11.22
N GLY A 389 -6.16 -32.32 10.17
CA GLY A 389 -6.41 -33.13 8.98
C GLY A 389 -5.29 -34.17 8.87
N SER A 390 -5.43 -35.28 9.58
CA SER A 390 -4.39 -36.31 9.71
C SER A 390 -4.25 -37.19 8.46
N ASP A 391 -3.02 -37.27 7.96
CA ASP A 391 -2.55 -38.38 7.12
C ASP A 391 -1.25 -38.91 7.75
N GLY A 392 -1.30 -40.13 8.28
CA GLY A 392 -0.24 -40.69 9.11
C GLY A 392 0.60 -41.71 8.36
N ASN A 393 1.85 -41.36 8.05
CA ASN A 393 2.93 -42.33 8.05
C ASN A 393 4.24 -41.69 8.54
N ARG A 394 5.02 -42.42 9.35
CA ARG A 394 6.31 -41.98 9.90
C ARG A 394 7.40 -43.01 9.58
N ASP A 395 8.63 -42.50 9.55
CA ASP A 395 9.88 -43.23 9.30
C ASP A 395 9.94 -43.89 7.91
N ASP A 396 10.89 -43.50 7.06
CA ASP A 396 12.27 -43.90 7.32
C ASP A 396 13.28 -42.73 7.27
N SER A 397 14.35 -42.80 8.07
CA SER A 397 15.30 -41.70 8.26
C SER A 397 16.77 -42.14 8.21
N LYS A 398 17.37 -42.11 7.01
CA LYS A 398 18.85 -42.02 6.84
C LYS A 398 19.30 -41.54 5.45
N ARG A 399 20.22 -40.56 5.48
CA ARG A 399 21.32 -40.33 4.53
C ARG A 399 21.04 -40.49 3.02
N GLN A 400 21.04 -39.36 2.32
CA GLN A 400 22.30 -38.91 1.70
C GLN A 400 22.32 -37.38 1.55
N GLY A 401 23.53 -36.80 1.65
CA GLY A 401 23.75 -35.39 1.33
C GLY A 401 24.07 -35.23 -0.15
N GLY A 402 23.47 -34.24 -0.79
CA GLY A 402 23.70 -33.94 -2.21
C GLY A 402 23.38 -32.49 -2.51
N ALA A 403 24.38 -31.61 -2.40
CA ALA A 403 24.26 -30.20 -2.77
C ALA A 403 24.25 -30.06 -4.31
N GLY A 404 23.09 -30.34 -4.92
CA GLY A 404 22.89 -30.19 -6.35
C GLY A 404 22.81 -28.72 -6.76
N SER A 405 23.92 -28.18 -7.27
CA SER A 405 23.97 -26.82 -7.83
C SER A 405 23.27 -26.77 -9.19
N GLY A 406 21.94 -26.67 -9.20
CA GLY A 406 21.16 -26.44 -10.42
C GLY A 406 19.67 -26.75 -10.33
N ASP A 407 18.84 -25.73 -10.08
CA ASP A 407 17.48 -25.65 -10.62
C ASP A 407 17.16 -24.17 -10.93
N GLY A 408 16.77 -23.87 -12.17
CA GLY A 408 16.82 -22.53 -12.74
C GLY A 408 15.45 -21.85 -12.88
N GLY A 409 15.07 -21.02 -11.91
CA GLY A 409 13.98 -20.03 -12.07
C GLY A 409 12.56 -20.56 -12.36
N ALA A 410 12.32 -21.86 -12.17
CA ALA A 410 11.04 -22.50 -12.48
C ALA A 410 9.92 -22.09 -11.51
N ILE A 411 8.72 -21.85 -12.05
CA ILE A 411 7.51 -21.54 -11.27
C ILE A 411 6.95 -22.85 -10.69
N ARG A 412 6.55 -22.85 -9.42
CA ARG A 412 5.92 -24.02 -8.76
C ARG A 412 4.45 -24.14 -9.15
N GLY A 413 4.09 -25.17 -9.93
CA GLY A 413 2.73 -25.35 -10.44
C GLY A 413 1.67 -25.76 -9.41
N ASP A 414 2.09 -26.29 -8.26
CA ASP A 414 1.24 -26.79 -7.17
C ASP A 414 0.56 -25.68 -6.34
N LYS A 415 1.07 -24.45 -6.40
CA LYS A 415 0.52 -23.28 -5.68
C LYS A 415 0.07 -22.20 -6.66
N VAL A 416 -0.88 -21.38 -6.24
CA VAL A 416 -1.21 -20.14 -6.95
C VAL A 416 -0.12 -19.11 -6.65
N LEU A 417 0.64 -18.71 -7.67
CA LEU A 417 1.66 -17.67 -7.56
C LEU A 417 0.97 -16.32 -7.29
N ARG A 418 1.49 -15.50 -6.36
CA ARG A 418 0.98 -14.13 -6.14
C ARG A 418 2.02 -13.12 -6.61
N ALA A 419 1.61 -12.18 -7.46
CA ALA A 419 2.46 -11.10 -7.94
C ALA A 419 2.63 -10.01 -6.86
N ALA A 420 3.88 -9.71 -6.48
CA ALA A 420 4.23 -8.61 -5.60
C ALA A 420 4.36 -7.32 -6.43
N THR A 421 3.23 -6.70 -6.77
CA THR A 421 3.17 -5.58 -7.74
C THR A 421 3.94 -4.34 -7.30
N GLN A 422 4.16 -4.15 -5.99
CA GLN A 422 5.05 -3.10 -5.48
C GLN A 422 6.52 -3.26 -5.91
N SER A 423 6.92 -4.46 -6.33
CA SER A 423 8.25 -4.76 -6.90
C SER A 423 8.36 -4.49 -8.41
N LEU A 424 7.37 -3.83 -9.01
CA LEU A 424 7.35 -3.54 -10.45
C LEU A 424 8.64 -2.83 -10.88
N THR A 425 9.38 -3.48 -11.78
CA THR A 425 10.61 -2.96 -12.36
C THR A 425 10.56 -3.02 -13.89
N VAL A 426 11.36 -2.21 -14.56
CA VAL A 426 11.52 -2.30 -16.03
C VAL A 426 12.46 -3.46 -16.34
N GLY A 427 11.99 -4.38 -17.18
CA GLY A 427 12.74 -5.56 -17.61
C GLY A 427 13.71 -5.26 -18.75
N THR A 428 14.79 -6.03 -18.80
CA THR A 428 15.83 -5.91 -19.82
C THR A 428 15.39 -6.52 -21.16
N ALA A 429 16.17 -6.27 -22.22
CA ALA A 429 16.06 -7.01 -23.48
C ALA A 429 16.29 -8.54 -23.32
N ALA A 430 16.96 -8.98 -22.24
CA ALA A 430 17.09 -10.40 -21.92
C ALA A 430 15.82 -10.95 -21.22
N ASP A 431 15.23 -10.21 -20.28
CA ASP A 431 13.94 -10.55 -19.66
C ASP A 431 12.80 -10.65 -20.69
N SER A 432 12.91 -9.89 -21.77
CA SER A 432 11.96 -9.78 -22.87
C SER A 432 12.07 -10.92 -23.91
N LYS A 433 13.05 -11.83 -23.78
CA LYS A 433 13.15 -13.03 -24.64
C LYS A 433 12.22 -14.14 -24.14
N GLY A 434 11.58 -14.81 -25.09
CA GLY A 434 10.86 -16.06 -24.84
C GLY A 434 11.82 -17.27 -24.82
N PRO A 435 11.33 -18.45 -24.42
CA PRO A 435 9.97 -18.71 -23.95
C PRO A 435 9.69 -18.16 -22.54
N ALA A 436 8.42 -18.18 -22.14
CA ALA A 436 7.99 -17.93 -20.77
C ALA A 436 8.66 -18.91 -19.77
N PRO A 437 8.78 -18.53 -18.47
CA PRO A 437 9.38 -19.39 -17.45
C PRO A 437 8.71 -20.77 -17.37
N VAL A 438 9.51 -21.81 -17.16
CA VAL A 438 8.99 -23.19 -17.06
C VAL A 438 8.18 -23.33 -15.77
N VAL A 439 6.94 -23.84 -15.88
CA VAL A 439 6.13 -24.24 -14.74
C VAL A 439 6.42 -25.69 -14.40
N ARG A 440 6.99 -25.94 -13.22
CA ARG A 440 7.34 -27.27 -12.72
C ARG A 440 6.08 -28.11 -12.50
N GLY A 441 6.04 -29.28 -13.14
CA GLY A 441 4.90 -30.19 -13.12
C GLY A 441 3.87 -29.96 -14.24
N ALA A 442 4.03 -28.91 -15.06
CA ALA A 442 3.13 -28.66 -16.18
C ALA A 442 3.24 -29.71 -17.29
N ARG A 443 2.11 -29.97 -17.95
CA ARG A 443 1.98 -30.82 -19.15
C ARG A 443 1.22 -30.04 -20.20
N GLU A 444 1.63 -30.14 -21.46
CA GLU A 444 0.84 -29.64 -22.58
C GLU A 444 -0.36 -30.57 -22.82
N GLY A 445 -1.52 -29.98 -23.07
CA GLY A 445 -2.74 -30.70 -23.42
C GLY A 445 -3.98 -30.29 -22.62
N GLY A 446 -5.15 -30.73 -23.10
CA GLY A 446 -6.42 -30.66 -22.40
C GLY A 446 -7.21 -29.36 -22.62
N ARG A 447 -8.37 -29.27 -21.96
CA ARG A 447 -9.29 -28.13 -22.06
C ARG A 447 -9.58 -27.54 -20.69
N VAL A 448 -9.55 -26.21 -20.61
CA VAL A 448 -10.07 -25.45 -19.47
C VAL A 448 -11.46 -24.92 -19.83
N THR A 449 -12.44 -25.10 -18.94
CA THR A 449 -13.74 -24.41 -19.07
C THR A 449 -13.76 -23.20 -18.15
N VAL A 450 -14.09 -22.04 -18.68
CA VAL A 450 -14.30 -20.80 -17.92
C VAL A 450 -15.81 -20.60 -17.77
N LEU A 451 -16.26 -20.25 -16.57
CA LEU A 451 -17.67 -20.02 -16.26
C LEU A 451 -17.84 -18.58 -15.73
N GLU A 452 -18.54 -17.73 -16.47
CA GLU A 452 -18.74 -16.31 -16.12
C GLU A 452 -20.21 -15.99 -15.78
N PRO A 453 -20.47 -15.07 -14.85
CA PRO A 453 -21.83 -14.66 -14.50
C PRO A 453 -22.48 -13.73 -15.54
N SER A 454 -21.69 -13.16 -16.46
CA SER A 454 -22.16 -12.19 -17.47
C SER A 454 -21.35 -12.36 -18.77
N GLU A 455 -21.96 -11.96 -19.88
CA GLU A 455 -21.27 -11.81 -21.17
C GLU A 455 -20.17 -10.73 -21.06
N PHE A 456 -19.11 -10.82 -21.86
CA PHE A 456 -18.08 -9.77 -21.89
C PHE A 456 -18.57 -8.57 -22.70
N ASP A 457 -18.33 -7.35 -22.20
CA ASP A 457 -18.79 -6.10 -22.83
C ASP A 457 -18.30 -5.93 -24.28
N SER A 458 -17.13 -6.48 -24.60
CA SER A 458 -16.61 -6.59 -25.96
C SER A 458 -15.55 -7.69 -26.10
N LEU A 459 -15.35 -8.12 -27.34
CA LEU A 459 -14.16 -8.88 -27.77
C LEU A 459 -13.05 -7.97 -28.30
N ASP A 460 -13.33 -6.68 -28.48
CA ASP A 460 -12.37 -5.70 -28.99
C ASP A 460 -11.42 -5.22 -27.87
N PRO A 461 -10.08 -5.30 -28.05
CA PRO A 461 -9.12 -4.84 -27.06
C PRO A 461 -9.15 -3.33 -26.79
N ALA A 462 -9.69 -2.50 -27.70
CA ALA A 462 -9.88 -1.07 -27.47
C ALA A 462 -11.03 -0.75 -26.50
N LEU A 463 -12.03 -1.62 -26.40
CA LEU A 463 -13.17 -1.51 -25.47
C LEU A 463 -12.93 -2.28 -24.15
N THR A 464 -12.00 -3.22 -24.14
CA THR A 464 -11.71 -4.07 -22.97
C THR A 464 -11.04 -3.29 -21.84
N TRP A 465 -11.81 -2.94 -20.81
CA TRP A 465 -11.29 -2.24 -19.63
C TRP A 465 -10.27 -3.10 -18.84
N PRO A 466 -9.11 -2.53 -18.42
CA PRO A 466 -8.21 -3.17 -17.48
C PRO A 466 -8.89 -3.52 -16.15
N GLY A 467 -8.68 -4.74 -15.62
CA GLY A 467 -9.32 -5.25 -14.40
C GLY A 467 -10.67 -5.96 -14.63
N SER A 468 -11.12 -6.10 -15.87
CA SER A 468 -12.28 -6.92 -16.26
C SER A 468 -11.92 -8.40 -16.49
N GLY A 469 -12.90 -9.31 -16.49
CA GLY A 469 -12.69 -10.68 -16.98
C GLY A 469 -12.30 -10.73 -18.46
N GLY A 470 -12.78 -9.77 -19.25
CA GLY A 470 -12.35 -9.56 -20.64
C GLY A 470 -10.84 -9.34 -20.78
N GLN A 471 -10.17 -8.75 -19.79
CA GLN A 471 -8.70 -8.62 -19.81
C GLN A 471 -7.99 -9.99 -19.80
N GLN A 472 -8.53 -11.02 -19.14
CA GLN A 472 -7.94 -12.36 -19.13
C GLN A 472 -8.14 -13.07 -20.49
N LEU A 473 -9.31 -12.88 -21.12
CA LEU A 473 -9.56 -13.30 -22.51
C LEU A 473 -8.59 -12.59 -23.48
N ALA A 474 -8.49 -11.27 -23.42
CA ALA A 474 -7.60 -10.47 -24.25
C ALA A 474 -6.12 -10.88 -24.06
N ARG A 475 -5.70 -11.25 -22.85
CA ARG A 475 -4.34 -11.77 -22.58
C ARG A 475 -4.07 -13.16 -23.19
N LEU A 476 -5.09 -13.95 -23.53
CA LEU A 476 -4.92 -15.23 -24.24
C LEU A 476 -4.90 -15.05 -25.77
N VAL A 477 -5.68 -14.10 -26.29
CA VAL A 477 -5.90 -13.88 -27.74
C VAL A 477 -4.96 -12.82 -28.34
N HIS A 478 -4.50 -11.85 -27.55
CA HIS A 478 -3.68 -10.73 -28.00
C HIS A 478 -2.37 -10.55 -27.19
N ARG A 479 -1.43 -9.87 -27.83
CA ARG A 479 -0.12 -9.44 -27.31
C ARG A 479 0.05 -7.95 -27.61
N GLY A 480 0.58 -7.19 -26.66
CA GLY A 480 0.91 -5.77 -26.83
C GLY A 480 2.37 -5.55 -27.20
N LEU A 481 2.81 -4.28 -27.24
CA LEU A 481 4.25 -3.98 -27.27
C LEU A 481 4.95 -4.52 -26.03
N THR A 482 4.32 -4.35 -24.87
CA THR A 482 4.81 -4.79 -23.56
C THR A 482 3.80 -5.67 -22.83
N ALA A 483 4.25 -6.36 -21.78
CA ALA A 483 3.41 -7.15 -20.87
C ALA A 483 4.07 -7.28 -19.50
N PHE A 484 3.29 -7.69 -18.49
CA PHE A 484 3.81 -8.03 -17.16
C PHE A 484 4.31 -9.48 -17.12
N LYS A 485 5.56 -9.66 -16.68
CA LYS A 485 6.20 -10.96 -16.44
C LYS A 485 6.38 -11.16 -14.94
N THR A 486 5.74 -12.20 -14.40
CA THR A 486 5.88 -12.60 -12.99
C THR A 486 7.01 -13.62 -12.85
N GLY A 487 7.97 -13.36 -11.97
CA GLY A 487 9.04 -14.30 -11.62
C GLY A 487 8.57 -15.37 -10.61
N ALA A 488 9.33 -16.46 -10.46
CA ALA A 488 9.00 -17.56 -9.55
C ALA A 488 8.88 -17.15 -8.07
N GLY A 489 9.53 -16.05 -7.66
CA GLY A 489 9.38 -15.43 -6.33
C GLY A 489 8.30 -14.35 -6.24
N GLY A 490 7.39 -14.25 -7.22
CA GLY A 490 6.32 -13.25 -7.27
C GLY A 490 6.72 -11.87 -7.77
N SER A 491 8.01 -11.60 -8.00
CA SER A 491 8.49 -10.30 -8.50
C SER A 491 7.94 -9.97 -9.88
N VAL A 492 7.65 -8.68 -10.15
CA VAL A 492 7.00 -8.24 -11.39
C VAL A 492 7.93 -7.39 -12.24
N LYS A 493 8.04 -7.72 -13.53
CA LYS A 493 8.71 -6.87 -14.53
C LYS A 493 7.74 -6.47 -15.64
N VAL A 494 7.80 -5.22 -16.11
CA VAL A 494 7.29 -4.88 -17.45
C VAL A 494 8.36 -5.25 -18.48
N VAL A 495 8.01 -6.08 -19.46
CA VAL A 495 8.93 -6.62 -20.49
C VAL A 495 8.40 -6.36 -21.90
N GLY A 496 9.26 -6.41 -22.91
CA GLY A 496 8.85 -6.41 -24.31
C GLY A 496 8.14 -7.71 -24.68
N ASP A 497 6.86 -7.61 -25.03
CA ASP A 497 6.04 -8.75 -25.45
C ASP A 497 6.18 -8.96 -26.96
N LEU A 498 5.55 -8.14 -27.80
CA LEU A 498 5.90 -8.07 -29.23
C LEU A 498 7.17 -7.25 -29.47
N ALA A 499 7.53 -6.32 -28.57
CA ALA A 499 8.78 -5.59 -28.62
C ALA A 499 10.00 -6.43 -28.17
N GLU A 500 11.20 -6.07 -28.63
CA GLU A 500 12.48 -6.70 -28.28
C GLU A 500 12.96 -6.36 -26.86
N ASP A 501 12.52 -5.22 -26.32
CA ASP A 501 12.71 -4.78 -24.93
C ASP A 501 11.47 -4.00 -24.43
N ALA A 502 11.50 -3.53 -23.19
CA ALA A 502 10.41 -2.80 -22.56
C ALA A 502 10.23 -1.34 -23.05
N GLY A 503 10.82 -0.97 -24.19
CA GLY A 503 10.81 0.38 -24.73
C GLY A 503 11.95 1.25 -24.20
N ARG A 504 12.27 2.31 -24.95
CA ARG A 504 13.35 3.25 -24.61
C ARG A 504 12.88 4.69 -24.73
N THR A 505 13.28 5.53 -23.77
CA THR A 505 13.09 6.98 -23.80
C THR A 505 14.30 7.67 -23.19
N THR A 506 14.62 8.88 -23.68
CA THR A 506 15.71 9.73 -23.16
C THR A 506 15.21 10.95 -22.40
N ASN A 507 14.01 11.44 -22.74
CA ASN A 507 13.37 12.62 -22.16
C ASN A 507 12.02 12.30 -21.47
N GLY A 508 11.57 11.04 -21.51
CA GLY A 508 10.28 10.59 -20.99
C GLY A 508 9.07 11.01 -21.82
N ARG A 509 9.25 11.63 -23.00
CA ARG A 509 8.19 12.01 -23.94
C ARG A 509 8.23 11.18 -25.22
N ASP A 510 9.42 11.02 -25.78
CA ASP A 510 9.62 10.23 -26.99
C ASP A 510 9.97 8.80 -26.57
N TRP A 511 9.11 7.84 -26.95
CA TRP A 511 9.24 6.42 -26.60
C TRP A 511 9.38 5.56 -27.85
N THR A 512 10.55 4.94 -28.04
CA THR A 512 10.82 4.05 -29.18
C THR A 512 10.70 2.58 -28.77
N PHE A 513 10.01 1.79 -29.59
CA PHE A 513 9.89 0.34 -29.48
C PHE A 513 10.29 -0.33 -30.79
N ARG A 514 11.03 -1.44 -30.70
CA ARG A 514 11.42 -2.29 -31.83
C ARG A 514 10.67 -3.62 -31.75
N LEU A 515 9.86 -3.95 -32.76
CA LEU A 515 9.14 -5.23 -32.84
C LEU A 515 10.12 -6.39 -33.11
N LYS A 516 9.87 -7.56 -32.51
CA LYS A 516 10.61 -8.81 -32.80
C LYS A 516 10.43 -9.23 -34.26
N SER A 517 11.39 -9.98 -34.80
CA SER A 517 11.36 -10.47 -36.19
C SER A 517 10.39 -11.65 -36.39
N GLY A 518 9.65 -11.67 -37.50
CA GLY A 518 8.85 -12.83 -37.90
C GLY A 518 7.57 -13.03 -37.08
N LEU A 519 7.05 -11.96 -36.50
CA LEU A 519 5.74 -11.91 -35.85
C LEU A 519 4.61 -11.91 -36.90
N THR A 520 3.59 -12.72 -36.67
CA THR A 520 2.39 -12.79 -37.51
C THR A 520 1.14 -12.96 -36.66
N TYR A 521 0.02 -12.47 -37.16
CA TYR A 521 -1.33 -12.84 -36.73
C TYR A 521 -1.64 -14.32 -37.04
N ASN A 522 -2.80 -14.82 -36.59
CA ASN A 522 -3.22 -16.22 -36.71
C ASN A 522 -3.56 -16.67 -38.16
N ASP A 523 -3.98 -15.74 -39.01
CA ASP A 523 -4.09 -15.94 -40.46
C ASP A 523 -2.72 -16.14 -41.14
N GLY A 524 -1.67 -15.51 -40.59
CA GLY A 524 -0.32 -15.44 -41.11
C GLY A 524 0.10 -14.07 -41.62
N THR A 525 -0.76 -13.04 -41.53
CA THR A 525 -0.43 -11.65 -41.86
C THR A 525 0.69 -11.15 -40.93
N PRO A 526 1.75 -10.50 -41.44
CA PRO A 526 2.81 -9.94 -40.60
C PRO A 526 2.30 -8.83 -39.68
N VAL A 527 2.72 -8.85 -38.40
CA VAL A 527 2.46 -7.73 -37.47
C VAL A 527 3.44 -6.61 -37.77
N ARG A 528 2.92 -5.39 -37.94
CA ARG A 528 3.69 -4.18 -38.31
C ARG A 528 3.54 -3.06 -37.29
N SER A 529 4.44 -2.10 -37.36
CA SER A 529 4.39 -0.85 -36.58
C SER A 529 3.10 -0.05 -36.79
N GLU A 530 2.63 0.02 -38.04
CA GLU A 530 1.39 0.70 -38.44
C GLU A 530 0.13 0.11 -37.79
N ASP A 531 0.13 -1.18 -37.41
CA ASP A 531 -1.00 -1.83 -36.76
C ASP A 531 -1.22 -1.33 -35.32
N PHE A 532 -0.15 -0.90 -34.63
CA PHE A 532 -0.24 -0.25 -33.31
C PHE A 532 -0.74 1.19 -33.43
N ARG A 533 -0.26 1.90 -34.45
CA ARG A 533 -0.71 3.26 -34.75
C ARG A 533 -2.20 3.29 -35.06
N HIS A 534 -2.65 2.44 -35.99
CA HIS A 534 -4.05 2.35 -36.37
C HIS A 534 -4.94 1.89 -35.19
N ALA A 535 -4.52 0.89 -34.41
CA ALA A 535 -5.26 0.43 -33.23
C ALA A 535 -5.58 1.55 -32.24
N ILE A 536 -4.66 2.50 -32.04
CA ILE A 536 -4.83 3.64 -31.13
C ILE A 536 -5.58 4.79 -31.82
N GLU A 537 -5.29 5.10 -33.09
CA GLU A 537 -5.97 6.15 -33.86
C GLU A 537 -7.47 5.87 -34.04
N ARG A 538 -7.90 4.61 -34.26
CA ARG A 538 -9.33 4.28 -34.36
C ARG A 538 -10.09 4.42 -33.03
N THR A 539 -9.41 4.47 -31.88
CA THR A 539 -10.10 4.68 -30.58
C THR A 539 -10.72 6.07 -30.43
N PHE A 540 -10.50 6.96 -31.40
CA PHE A 540 -11.16 8.27 -31.49
C PHE A 540 -12.51 8.22 -32.24
N GLU A 541 -12.88 7.08 -32.81
CA GLU A 541 -14.14 6.90 -33.53
C GLU A 541 -15.35 6.77 -32.59
N SER A 542 -16.52 7.18 -33.07
CA SER A 542 -17.76 7.23 -32.30
C SER A 542 -18.29 5.83 -31.97
N GLY A 543 -17.95 5.34 -30.79
CA GLY A 543 -18.27 4.00 -30.29
C GLY A 543 -17.05 3.29 -29.70
N LEU A 544 -15.84 3.56 -30.18
CA LEU A 544 -14.59 3.11 -29.53
C LEU A 544 -14.08 4.11 -28.46
N GLY A 545 -14.49 5.38 -28.55
CA GLY A 545 -14.13 6.43 -27.59
C GLY A 545 -14.64 6.23 -26.15
N GLU A 546 -15.48 5.24 -25.88
CA GLU A 546 -15.97 4.88 -24.54
C GLU A 546 -15.03 3.89 -23.80
N GLY A 547 -14.08 3.29 -24.52
CA GLY A 547 -12.97 2.52 -23.94
C GLY A 547 -11.94 3.38 -23.20
N ASP A 548 -11.02 2.70 -22.53
CA ASP A 548 -9.92 3.26 -21.72
C ASP A 548 -9.26 4.51 -22.36
N GLN A 549 -9.24 5.61 -21.62
CA GLN A 549 -8.74 6.90 -22.10
C GLN A 549 -7.23 7.06 -21.91
N THR A 550 -6.57 6.23 -21.09
CA THR A 550 -5.21 6.47 -20.57
C THR A 550 -4.20 6.71 -21.70
N LEU A 551 -4.21 5.89 -22.76
CA LEU A 551 -3.35 6.07 -23.92
C LEU A 551 -3.62 7.38 -24.68
N ARG A 552 -4.89 7.79 -24.81
CA ARG A 552 -5.28 9.06 -25.46
C ARG A 552 -4.84 10.26 -24.61
N THR A 553 -4.99 10.20 -23.28
CA THR A 553 -4.50 11.22 -22.34
C THR A 553 -2.99 11.34 -22.39
N ALA A 554 -2.24 10.24 -22.43
CA ALA A 554 -0.77 10.27 -22.50
C ALA A 554 -0.25 10.86 -23.83
N LEU A 555 -0.86 10.48 -24.96
CA LEU A 555 -0.43 10.91 -26.29
C LEU A 555 -0.83 12.35 -26.63
N TYR A 556 -2.05 12.76 -26.29
CA TYR A 556 -2.62 14.04 -26.75
C TYR A 556 -2.92 15.03 -25.61
N GLY A 557 -2.75 14.61 -24.35
CA GLY A 557 -2.96 15.44 -23.16
C GLY A 557 -4.42 15.55 -22.71
N PRO A 558 -4.68 16.06 -21.50
CA PRO A 558 -6.01 16.04 -20.85
C PRO A 558 -7.09 16.85 -21.58
N LYS A 559 -6.70 17.76 -22.50
CA LYS A 559 -7.60 18.53 -23.38
C LYS A 559 -7.62 18.03 -24.82
N GLY A 560 -6.68 17.14 -25.18
CA GLY A 560 -6.47 16.65 -26.55
C GLY A 560 -7.04 15.27 -26.83
N ALA A 561 -7.68 14.59 -25.86
CA ALA A 561 -8.38 13.31 -26.07
C ALA A 561 -9.71 13.46 -26.88
N ARG A 562 -9.69 14.23 -27.98
CA ARG A 562 -10.82 14.51 -28.87
C ARG A 562 -10.52 14.05 -30.30
N ALA A 563 -11.56 13.72 -31.08
CA ALA A 563 -11.41 13.16 -32.43
C ALA A 563 -10.68 14.10 -33.41
N GLU A 564 -10.73 15.41 -33.19
CA GLU A 564 -9.97 16.38 -33.97
C GLU A 564 -8.45 16.23 -33.80
N SER A 565 -7.96 15.74 -32.65
CA SER A 565 -6.53 15.59 -32.38
C SER A 565 -5.90 14.44 -33.17
N ALA A 566 -6.65 13.37 -33.43
CA ALA A 566 -6.18 12.24 -34.25
C ALA A 566 -5.76 12.66 -35.67
N LYS A 567 -6.21 13.83 -36.15
CA LYS A 567 -5.78 14.41 -37.44
C LYS A 567 -4.28 14.80 -37.47
N LYS A 568 -3.63 14.92 -36.30
CA LYS A 568 -2.17 15.05 -36.17
C LYS A 568 -1.68 13.92 -35.28
N SER A 569 -1.27 12.81 -35.90
CA SER A 569 -0.78 11.63 -35.17
C SER A 569 0.34 11.97 -34.18
N ALA A 570 0.26 11.34 -33.01
CA ALA A 570 1.32 11.31 -32.01
C ALA A 570 2.21 10.04 -32.13
N ILE A 571 2.09 9.28 -33.23
CA ILE A 571 2.73 7.99 -33.42
C ILE A 571 3.44 7.97 -34.79
N GLU A 572 4.77 7.86 -34.78
CA GLU A 572 5.56 7.64 -35.98
C GLU A 572 5.85 6.15 -36.19
N THR A 573 5.86 5.72 -37.45
CA THR A 573 6.08 4.33 -37.88
C THR A 573 7.21 4.27 -38.94
N PRO A 574 8.48 4.58 -38.57
CA PRO A 574 9.55 4.84 -39.55
C PRO A 574 9.94 3.64 -40.43
N ASP A 575 9.69 2.42 -39.94
CA ASP A 575 9.75 1.18 -40.72
C ASP A 575 8.77 0.15 -40.11
N ASP A 576 8.53 -0.95 -40.83
CA ASP A 576 7.63 -2.05 -40.44
C ASP A 576 7.78 -2.56 -39.00
N ARG A 577 8.95 -2.39 -38.38
CA ARG A 577 9.27 -2.90 -37.04
C ARG A 577 9.65 -1.82 -36.03
N THR A 578 9.55 -0.53 -36.34
CA THR A 578 9.78 0.57 -35.37
C THR A 578 8.51 1.36 -35.13
N VAL A 579 8.13 1.52 -33.86
CA VAL A 579 7.09 2.47 -33.43
C VAL A 579 7.74 3.52 -32.53
N VAL A 580 7.42 4.79 -32.75
CA VAL A 580 7.79 5.89 -31.86
C VAL A 580 6.53 6.62 -31.41
N PHE A 581 6.39 6.82 -30.10
CA PHE A 581 5.28 7.58 -29.51
C PHE A 581 5.80 8.93 -29.01
N HIS A 582 5.09 10.00 -29.34
CA HIS A 582 5.43 11.38 -28.98
C HIS A 582 4.39 11.90 -27.98
N LEU A 583 4.66 11.69 -26.69
CA LEU A 583 3.71 12.00 -25.62
C LEU A 583 3.56 13.51 -25.39
N ALA A 584 2.34 13.94 -25.07
CA ALA A 584 2.02 15.35 -24.78
C ALA A 584 2.70 15.85 -23.48
N GLY A 585 3.05 14.95 -22.58
CA GLY A 585 3.75 15.19 -21.32
C GLY A 585 4.89 14.19 -21.09
N VAL A 586 5.66 14.38 -20.02
CA VAL A 586 6.64 13.37 -19.57
C VAL A 586 5.87 12.24 -18.89
N HIS A 587 6.19 10.98 -19.19
CA HIS A 587 5.55 9.79 -18.59
C HIS A 587 6.58 8.64 -18.64
N ARG A 588 7.33 8.44 -17.54
CA ARG A 588 8.48 7.49 -17.50
C ARG A 588 8.10 6.02 -17.37
N ASP A 589 6.82 5.77 -17.24
CA ASP A 589 6.13 4.48 -17.08
C ASP A 589 5.06 4.27 -18.16
N PHE A 590 5.11 5.00 -19.28
CA PHE A 590 4.20 4.80 -20.42
C PHE A 590 4.21 3.36 -20.97
N ASN A 591 5.33 2.66 -20.85
CA ASN A 591 5.45 1.23 -21.17
C ASN A 591 4.60 0.31 -20.27
N VAL A 592 4.13 0.78 -19.12
CA VAL A 592 3.14 0.11 -18.25
C VAL A 592 1.73 0.27 -18.84
N VAL A 593 1.40 1.43 -19.43
CA VAL A 593 0.11 1.68 -20.10
C VAL A 593 -0.05 0.76 -21.31
N LEU A 594 1.01 0.60 -22.11
CA LEU A 594 1.06 -0.28 -23.28
C LEU A 594 0.95 -1.79 -22.98
N ALA A 595 0.93 -2.18 -21.70
CA ALA A 595 0.63 -3.56 -21.26
C ALA A 595 -0.88 -3.80 -21.00
N GLY A 596 -1.73 -2.78 -21.13
CA GLY A 596 -3.19 -2.92 -21.15
C GLY A 596 -3.72 -3.48 -22.49
N PRO A 597 -4.99 -3.93 -22.55
CA PRO A 597 -5.58 -4.48 -23.78
C PRO A 597 -5.48 -3.53 -24.98
N SER A 598 -5.75 -2.24 -24.76
CA SER A 598 -5.69 -1.16 -25.73
C SER A 598 -4.29 -0.92 -26.35
N GLY A 599 -3.23 -1.56 -25.83
CA GLY A 599 -1.88 -1.60 -26.42
C GLY A 599 -1.66 -2.72 -27.45
N ALA A 600 -2.68 -3.52 -27.78
CA ALA A 600 -2.62 -4.57 -28.80
C ALA A 600 -2.71 -4.01 -30.24
N PRO A 601 -1.98 -4.56 -31.22
CA PRO A 601 -2.02 -4.10 -32.61
C PRO A 601 -3.22 -4.67 -33.36
N VAL A 602 -3.87 -3.83 -34.16
CA VAL A 602 -5.03 -4.20 -35.00
C VAL A 602 -4.66 -3.91 -36.46
N PRO A 603 -4.74 -4.88 -37.38
CA PRO A 603 -4.33 -4.66 -38.75
C PRO A 603 -5.49 -4.02 -39.54
N ARG A 604 -5.21 -2.90 -40.22
CA ARG A 604 -6.22 -2.05 -40.88
C ARG A 604 -7.11 -2.77 -41.91
N ALA A 605 -6.65 -3.91 -42.44
CA ALA A 605 -7.42 -4.74 -43.37
C ALA A 605 -8.50 -5.63 -42.70
N ALA A 606 -8.49 -5.75 -41.35
CA ALA A 606 -9.43 -6.55 -40.58
C ALA A 606 -10.23 -5.73 -39.55
N ASP A 607 -10.06 -4.41 -39.52
CA ASP A 607 -10.89 -3.53 -38.69
C ASP A 607 -12.27 -3.34 -39.35
N GLY A 608 -13.26 -4.06 -38.83
CA GLY A 608 -14.67 -3.93 -39.24
C GLY A 608 -15.35 -2.66 -38.69
N GLY A 609 -14.67 -1.87 -37.88
CA GLY A 609 -15.23 -0.69 -37.21
C GLY A 609 -16.21 -1.03 -36.08
N THR A 610 -16.85 0.01 -35.55
CA THR A 610 -17.77 -0.10 -34.40
C THR A 610 -18.99 -0.97 -34.70
N GLY A 611 -19.18 -2.02 -33.90
CA GLY A 611 -20.32 -2.93 -34.02
C GLY A 611 -20.08 -4.17 -34.89
N SER A 612 -18.86 -4.39 -35.39
CA SER A 612 -18.47 -5.67 -35.99
C SER A 612 -18.59 -6.81 -34.97
N SER A 613 -19.19 -7.93 -35.38
CA SER A 613 -19.22 -9.20 -34.64
C SER A 613 -18.08 -10.16 -35.01
N GLU A 614 -17.28 -9.82 -36.02
CA GLU A 614 -16.16 -10.67 -36.47
C GLU A 614 -14.95 -10.53 -35.52
N PRO A 615 -14.36 -11.63 -35.02
CA PRO A 615 -13.18 -11.59 -34.18
C PRO A 615 -11.96 -10.95 -34.85
N LEU A 616 -11.31 -10.00 -34.17
CA LEU A 616 -10.07 -9.40 -34.66
C LEU A 616 -8.91 -10.42 -34.69
N PRO A 617 -7.99 -10.33 -35.67
CA PRO A 617 -6.85 -11.24 -35.79
C PRO A 617 -6.01 -11.36 -34.51
N SER A 618 -5.66 -12.59 -34.17
CA SER A 618 -5.06 -12.96 -32.88
C SER A 618 -3.54 -13.01 -32.95
N THR A 619 -2.85 -12.25 -32.10
CA THR A 619 -1.37 -12.31 -31.94
C THR A 619 -0.94 -13.21 -30.79
N GLY A 620 -1.85 -13.57 -29.89
CA GLY A 620 -1.62 -14.42 -28.72
C GLY A 620 -1.52 -15.92 -29.03
N PRO A 621 -1.21 -16.74 -28.02
CA PRO A 621 -1.14 -18.20 -28.14
C PRO A 621 -2.47 -18.88 -28.49
N TYR A 622 -3.59 -18.18 -28.35
CA TYR A 622 -4.92 -18.67 -28.71
C TYR A 622 -5.59 -17.75 -29.73
N GLN A 623 -6.57 -18.30 -30.43
CA GLN A 623 -7.46 -17.61 -31.36
C GLN A 623 -8.91 -17.97 -31.02
N ILE A 624 -9.85 -17.06 -31.27
CA ILE A 624 -11.29 -17.36 -31.24
C ILE A 624 -11.60 -18.28 -32.43
N SER A 625 -12.44 -19.30 -32.23
CA SER A 625 -12.68 -20.35 -33.23
C SER A 625 -14.10 -20.91 -33.17
N GLY A 626 -14.71 -21.10 -34.34
CA GLY A 626 -16.13 -21.44 -34.46
C GLY A 626 -17.00 -20.19 -34.46
N SER A 627 -18.11 -20.22 -33.71
CA SER A 627 -18.98 -19.06 -33.54
C SER A 627 -18.36 -18.04 -32.58
N ALA A 628 -18.52 -16.74 -32.88
CA ALA A 628 -18.24 -15.64 -31.95
C ALA A 628 -19.42 -15.39 -30.98
N ASP A 629 -20.15 -16.45 -30.60
CA ASP A 629 -21.28 -16.38 -29.67
C ASP A 629 -20.78 -15.98 -28.27
N PRO A 630 -21.15 -14.81 -27.72
CA PRO A 630 -20.68 -14.35 -26.41
C PRO A 630 -21.08 -15.28 -25.25
N LYS A 631 -21.99 -16.24 -25.48
CA LYS A 631 -22.45 -17.23 -24.50
C LYS A 631 -21.64 -18.52 -24.46
N ASP A 632 -20.92 -18.87 -25.53
CA ASP A 632 -20.12 -20.10 -25.60
C ASP A 632 -18.90 -19.99 -26.55
N LEU A 633 -17.97 -19.11 -26.17
CA LEU A 633 -16.75 -18.85 -26.96
C LEU A 633 -15.76 -20.02 -26.83
N THR A 634 -15.28 -20.55 -27.95
CA THR A 634 -14.21 -21.55 -27.98
C THR A 634 -12.91 -20.96 -28.47
N LEU A 635 -11.88 -20.97 -27.61
CA LEU A 635 -10.50 -20.64 -27.98
C LEU A 635 -9.73 -21.91 -28.32
N THR A 636 -8.98 -21.89 -29.42
CA THR A 636 -8.02 -22.95 -29.79
C THR A 636 -6.63 -22.36 -29.96
N ARG A 637 -5.58 -23.20 -29.94
CA ARG A 637 -4.19 -22.76 -30.17
C ARG A 637 -4.08 -21.97 -31.48
N ASN A 638 -3.39 -20.83 -31.44
CA ASN A 638 -2.96 -20.09 -32.63
C ASN A 638 -1.79 -20.83 -33.29
N PRO A 639 -1.94 -21.40 -34.51
CA PRO A 639 -0.89 -22.19 -35.16
C PRO A 639 0.28 -21.35 -35.68
N LYS A 640 0.18 -20.01 -35.65
CA LYS A 640 1.23 -19.07 -36.06
C LYS A 640 2.02 -18.50 -34.88
N TRP A 641 1.48 -18.56 -33.66
CA TRP A 641 2.18 -18.06 -32.46
C TRP A 641 3.43 -18.90 -32.17
N ARG A 642 4.52 -18.22 -31.82
CA ARG A 642 5.84 -18.84 -31.61
C ARG A 642 6.25 -18.69 -30.15
N LYS A 643 6.18 -19.79 -29.39
CA LYS A 643 6.55 -19.90 -27.97
C LYS A 643 7.89 -19.22 -27.61
N GLY A 644 8.93 -19.39 -28.44
CA GLY A 644 10.23 -18.74 -28.26
C GLY A 644 10.26 -17.21 -28.40
N THR A 645 9.18 -16.56 -28.83
CA THR A 645 9.05 -15.09 -28.94
C THR A 645 8.27 -14.47 -27.77
N ASP A 646 7.59 -15.29 -26.96
CA ASP A 646 6.68 -14.86 -25.90
C ASP A 646 7.34 -15.08 -24.53
N PRO A 647 7.66 -13.99 -23.77
CA PRO A 647 8.30 -14.09 -22.47
C PRO A 647 7.31 -14.28 -21.31
N VAL A 648 6.00 -14.30 -21.56
CA VAL A 648 4.95 -14.25 -20.51
C VAL A 648 4.03 -15.46 -20.52
N ARG A 649 3.65 -15.99 -21.69
CA ARG A 649 2.60 -17.01 -21.82
C ARG A 649 3.20 -18.39 -22.11
N SER A 650 2.85 -19.38 -21.29
CA SER A 650 3.33 -20.75 -21.46
C SER A 650 2.50 -21.58 -22.45
N ALA A 651 1.20 -21.27 -22.55
CA ALA A 651 0.21 -21.91 -23.42
C ALA A 651 0.12 -23.44 -23.29
N TYR A 652 0.01 -23.97 -22.07
CA TYR A 652 -0.09 -25.42 -21.88
C TYR A 652 -1.40 -26.06 -22.39
N PRO A 653 -2.62 -25.51 -22.17
CA PRO A 653 -3.87 -26.15 -22.63
C PRO A 653 -4.06 -26.07 -24.15
N ASP A 654 -4.83 -27.01 -24.72
CA ASP A 654 -5.17 -27.01 -26.16
C ASP A 654 -6.33 -26.07 -26.51
N SER A 655 -7.26 -25.91 -25.57
CA SER A 655 -8.44 -25.06 -25.75
C SER A 655 -8.96 -24.48 -24.45
N TYR A 656 -9.61 -23.32 -24.57
CA TYR A 656 -10.51 -22.79 -23.54
C TYR A 656 -11.93 -22.80 -24.10
N ARG A 657 -12.93 -23.13 -23.28
CA ARG A 657 -14.35 -22.91 -23.58
C ARG A 657 -14.92 -21.97 -22.54
N ILE A 658 -15.45 -20.82 -22.94
CA ILE A 658 -15.93 -19.79 -22.02
C ILE A 658 -17.45 -19.72 -22.13
N GLN A 659 -18.13 -20.11 -21.05
CA GLN A 659 -19.58 -20.08 -20.95
C GLN A 659 -20.01 -18.93 -20.04
N THR A 660 -20.90 -18.07 -20.52
CA THR A 660 -21.27 -16.83 -19.82
C THR A 660 -22.77 -16.79 -19.45
N GLY A 661 -23.18 -15.79 -18.66
CA GLY A 661 -24.58 -15.62 -18.24
C GLY A 661 -25.08 -16.66 -17.22
N LEU A 662 -24.17 -17.27 -16.45
CA LEU A 662 -24.47 -18.34 -15.50
C LEU A 662 -24.79 -17.80 -14.10
N GLY A 663 -25.69 -18.48 -13.36
CA GLY A 663 -25.97 -18.09 -11.97
C GLY A 663 -24.76 -18.30 -11.05
N PRO A 664 -24.43 -17.41 -10.10
CA PRO A 664 -23.29 -17.62 -9.18
C PRO A 664 -23.35 -18.94 -8.40
N GLU A 665 -24.53 -19.39 -7.99
CA GLU A 665 -24.74 -20.71 -7.38
C GLU A 665 -24.48 -21.87 -8.35
N GLU A 666 -24.82 -21.70 -9.64
CA GLU A 666 -24.53 -22.69 -10.67
C GLU A 666 -23.02 -22.76 -10.96
N ILE A 667 -22.32 -21.63 -10.97
CA ILE A 667 -20.86 -21.58 -11.09
C ILE A 667 -20.21 -22.31 -9.90
N ARG A 668 -20.67 -22.02 -8.67
CA ARG A 668 -20.25 -22.72 -7.45
C ARG A 668 -20.46 -24.24 -7.55
N ALA A 669 -21.69 -24.68 -7.86
CA ALA A 669 -22.03 -26.09 -7.96
C ALA A 669 -21.25 -26.81 -9.08
N ARG A 670 -21.12 -26.21 -10.27
CA ARG A 670 -20.37 -26.79 -11.42
C ARG A 670 -18.87 -26.95 -11.10
N ILE A 671 -18.26 -25.98 -10.41
CA ILE A 671 -16.83 -26.07 -10.02
C ILE A 671 -16.63 -27.01 -8.83
N GLY A 672 -17.55 -27.01 -7.86
CA GLY A 672 -17.51 -27.89 -6.70
C GLY A 672 -17.67 -29.37 -7.03
N SER A 673 -18.57 -29.69 -7.97
CA SER A 673 -18.82 -31.05 -8.48
C SER A 673 -17.93 -31.49 -9.64
N ALA A 674 -16.93 -30.69 -10.03
CA ALA A 674 -16.04 -30.95 -11.16
C ALA A 674 -15.34 -32.32 -11.04
N PRO A 675 -15.53 -33.27 -11.99
CA PRO A 675 -14.85 -34.56 -11.96
C PRO A 675 -13.32 -34.43 -12.05
N ALA A 676 -12.60 -35.48 -11.60
CA ALA A 676 -11.15 -35.57 -11.77
C ALA A 676 -10.72 -35.31 -13.23
N GLY A 677 -9.62 -34.57 -13.40
CA GLY A 677 -9.12 -34.14 -14.72
C GLY A 677 -9.95 -33.06 -15.43
N LYS A 678 -11.08 -32.59 -14.89
CA LYS A 678 -11.86 -31.48 -15.48
C LYS A 678 -11.42 -30.13 -14.90
N ALA A 679 -10.62 -29.39 -15.68
CA ALA A 679 -10.21 -28.04 -15.33
C ALA A 679 -11.34 -27.02 -15.57
N LEU A 680 -11.84 -26.41 -14.50
CA LEU A 680 -12.81 -25.31 -14.54
C LEU A 680 -12.24 -24.08 -13.80
N MET A 681 -12.60 -22.86 -14.22
CA MET A 681 -12.27 -21.61 -13.50
C MET A 681 -13.22 -20.45 -13.80
N THR A 682 -12.96 -19.30 -13.15
CA THR A 682 -13.59 -17.99 -13.38
C THR A 682 -12.52 -16.94 -13.75
N PHE A 683 -12.80 -16.05 -14.72
CA PHE A 683 -11.97 -14.90 -15.12
C PHE A 683 -12.36 -13.60 -14.41
N SER A 684 -13.65 -13.30 -14.25
CA SER A 684 -14.10 -12.11 -13.50
C SER A 684 -14.05 -12.33 -12.00
N GLY A 685 -14.41 -13.55 -11.57
CA GLY A 685 -14.70 -13.94 -10.19
C GLY A 685 -16.05 -14.66 -10.12
N ALA A 686 -16.47 -15.09 -8.93
CA ALA A 686 -17.81 -15.60 -8.67
C ALA A 686 -18.39 -14.91 -7.43
N ASP A 687 -18.80 -13.65 -7.60
CA ASP A 687 -19.26 -12.78 -6.50
C ASP A 687 -20.27 -13.51 -5.57
N ASP A 688 -19.92 -13.54 -4.28
CA ASP A 688 -20.84 -13.93 -3.20
C ASP A 688 -21.03 -12.70 -2.30
N PRO A 689 -22.06 -11.86 -2.55
CA PRO A 689 -22.36 -10.71 -1.69
C PRO A 689 -22.83 -11.11 -0.28
N SER A 690 -22.88 -12.40 0.06
CA SER A 690 -23.08 -12.87 1.43
C SER A 690 -21.78 -13.09 2.21
N GLY A 691 -20.63 -13.30 1.56
CA GLY A 691 -19.31 -13.49 2.17
C GLY A 691 -19.23 -14.61 3.23
N ARG A 692 -20.13 -15.59 3.17
CA ARG A 692 -20.46 -16.48 4.32
C ARG A 692 -20.24 -17.96 4.10
N ARG A 693 -19.83 -18.39 2.90
CA ARG A 693 -19.65 -19.81 2.57
C ARG A 693 -18.27 -20.05 1.97
N GLY A 694 -17.56 -21.02 2.56
CA GLY A 694 -16.34 -21.56 1.97
C GLY A 694 -16.63 -22.36 0.68
N PRO A 695 -15.60 -22.95 0.04
CA PRO A 695 -15.77 -23.73 -1.18
C PRO A 695 -16.80 -24.86 -1.00
N GLU A 696 -17.73 -24.97 -1.95
CA GLU A 696 -18.62 -26.11 -2.04
C GLU A 696 -17.92 -27.29 -2.71
N GLY A 697 -18.14 -28.50 -2.17
CA GLY A 697 -17.58 -29.74 -2.71
C GLY A 697 -16.04 -29.70 -2.81
N SER A 698 -15.53 -29.90 -4.02
CA SER A 698 -14.09 -29.96 -4.30
C SER A 698 -13.45 -28.61 -4.66
N ALA A 699 -14.23 -27.53 -4.80
CA ALA A 699 -13.77 -26.26 -5.33
C ALA A 699 -12.56 -25.69 -4.59
N LYS A 700 -11.70 -24.98 -5.31
CA LYS A 700 -10.59 -24.18 -4.75
C LYS A 700 -10.90 -22.70 -4.92
N VAL A 701 -10.58 -21.94 -3.88
CA VAL A 701 -10.83 -20.51 -3.78
C VAL A 701 -9.51 -19.77 -3.75
N VAL A 702 -9.44 -18.62 -4.40
CA VAL A 702 -8.37 -17.65 -4.19
C VAL A 702 -8.92 -16.23 -4.28
N THR A 703 -8.60 -15.39 -3.30
CA THR A 703 -8.98 -13.97 -3.32
C THR A 703 -7.88 -13.11 -3.94
N SER A 704 -8.28 -11.99 -4.55
CA SER A 704 -7.39 -10.89 -4.94
C SER A 704 -7.96 -9.57 -4.46
N PRO A 705 -7.17 -8.61 -3.96
CA PRO A 705 -7.63 -7.22 -3.93
C PRO A 705 -7.96 -6.77 -5.36
N THR A 706 -8.93 -5.86 -5.47
CA THR A 706 -9.20 -5.12 -6.69
C THR A 706 -8.28 -3.92 -6.83
N TRP A 707 -8.00 -3.51 -8.06
CA TRP A 707 -7.10 -2.39 -8.38
C TRP A 707 -7.84 -1.05 -8.37
N HIS A 708 -8.83 -0.92 -7.48
CA HIS A 708 -9.60 0.29 -7.25
C HIS A 708 -10.06 0.41 -5.79
N THR A 709 -10.20 1.64 -5.32
CA THR A 709 -10.76 1.98 -4.01
C THR A 709 -12.18 2.50 -4.17
N GLN A 710 -13.16 1.85 -3.52
CA GLN A 710 -14.50 2.39 -3.37
C GLN A 710 -14.42 3.65 -2.51
N SER A 711 -14.84 4.77 -3.09
CA SER A 711 -14.70 6.11 -2.55
C SER A 711 -16.00 6.89 -2.74
N TYR A 712 -16.20 7.95 -1.97
CA TYR A 712 -17.20 8.97 -2.27
C TYR A 712 -16.51 10.24 -2.76
N VAL A 713 -16.88 10.75 -3.92
CA VAL A 713 -16.35 12.03 -4.43
C VAL A 713 -17.32 13.16 -4.16
N ILE A 714 -16.77 14.29 -3.75
CA ILE A 714 -17.50 15.49 -3.33
C ILE A 714 -17.28 16.57 -4.38
N ASN A 715 -18.38 17.10 -4.91
CA ASN A 715 -18.36 18.05 -6.01
C ASN A 715 -17.93 19.46 -5.54
N THR A 716 -16.69 19.84 -5.81
CA THR A 716 -16.08 21.07 -5.28
C THR A 716 -16.66 22.36 -5.86
N ASP A 717 -17.35 22.31 -7.02
CA ASP A 717 -18.12 23.46 -7.53
C ASP A 717 -19.29 23.84 -6.59
N ARG A 718 -19.79 22.84 -5.83
CA ARG A 718 -21.02 22.89 -5.04
C ARG A 718 -20.74 22.96 -3.55
N VAL A 719 -20.03 21.96 -3.02
CA VAL A 719 -19.58 21.94 -1.61
C VAL A 719 -18.25 22.70 -1.53
N ARG A 720 -18.33 24.03 -1.65
CA ARG A 720 -17.17 24.92 -1.81
C ARG A 720 -16.34 25.06 -0.53
N ASN A 721 -17.00 25.09 0.62
CA ASN A 721 -16.36 25.22 1.92
C ASN A 721 -15.53 23.96 2.23
N LEU A 722 -14.22 24.13 2.48
CA LEU A 722 -13.30 23.02 2.72
C LEU A 722 -13.59 22.30 4.04
N ASP A 723 -14.00 23.04 5.07
CA ASP A 723 -14.26 22.44 6.39
C ASP A 723 -15.60 21.70 6.42
N VAL A 724 -16.57 22.10 5.58
CA VAL A 724 -17.75 21.26 5.26
C VAL A 724 -17.34 19.97 4.54
N ARG A 725 -16.44 20.02 3.55
CA ARG A 725 -15.92 18.79 2.91
C ARG A 725 -15.15 17.89 3.87
N ARG A 726 -14.39 18.48 4.81
CA ARG A 726 -13.71 17.75 5.90
C ARG A 726 -14.71 17.13 6.88
N ALA A 727 -15.80 17.82 7.19
CA ALA A 727 -16.89 17.25 7.99
C ALA A 727 -17.50 16.02 7.31
N ILE A 728 -17.80 16.09 6.00
CA ILE A 728 -18.24 14.92 5.21
C ILE A 728 -17.21 13.79 5.30
N ALA A 729 -15.95 14.08 4.94
CA ALA A 729 -14.87 13.10 4.95
C ALA A 729 -14.65 12.47 6.33
N THR A 730 -14.88 13.21 7.41
CA THR A 730 -14.74 12.73 8.79
C THR A 730 -15.93 11.89 9.24
N ALA A 731 -17.15 12.15 8.72
CA ALA A 731 -18.38 11.51 9.16
C ALA A 731 -18.66 10.10 8.57
N LEU A 732 -18.09 9.75 7.41
CA LEU A 732 -18.47 8.53 6.68
C LEU A 732 -18.10 7.23 7.46
N PRO A 733 -19.08 6.34 7.76
CA PRO A 733 -18.85 5.12 8.53
C PRO A 733 -18.38 3.97 7.63
N GLY A 734 -17.06 3.83 7.48
CA GLY A 734 -16.47 2.88 6.54
C GLY A 734 -16.79 1.41 6.77
N ASP A 735 -16.87 0.93 8.02
CA ASP A 735 -17.22 -0.46 8.33
C ASP A 735 -18.66 -0.75 7.89
N ASP A 736 -19.58 0.20 8.11
CA ASP A 736 -21.00 0.02 7.82
C ASP A 736 -21.28 0.15 6.32
N ILE A 737 -20.53 1.00 5.61
CA ILE A 737 -20.48 1.02 4.14
C ILE A 737 -19.94 -0.31 3.58
N LEU A 738 -18.90 -0.90 4.18
CA LEU A 738 -18.34 -2.19 3.77
C LEU A 738 -19.35 -3.34 4.03
N LYS A 739 -19.99 -3.38 5.21
CA LYS A 739 -21.08 -4.35 5.52
C LYS A 739 -22.24 -4.22 4.53
N ALA A 740 -22.66 -3.00 4.22
CA ALA A 740 -23.69 -2.71 3.20
C ALA A 740 -23.26 -3.11 1.77
N SER A 741 -21.96 -3.33 1.54
CA SER A 741 -21.38 -3.82 0.29
C SER A 741 -21.18 -5.35 0.25
N GLY A 742 -21.61 -6.08 1.28
CA GLY A 742 -21.42 -7.53 1.42
C GLY A 742 -20.28 -7.96 2.36
N GLY A 743 -19.45 -7.03 2.82
CA GLY A 743 -18.36 -7.28 3.77
C GLY A 743 -17.02 -7.71 3.15
N GLU A 744 -16.96 -8.10 1.88
CA GLU A 744 -15.72 -8.51 1.21
C GLU A 744 -14.86 -7.31 0.79
N GLY A 745 -13.81 -7.02 1.57
CA GLY A 745 -12.83 -5.98 1.23
C GLY A 745 -11.97 -5.52 2.40
N ARG A 746 -10.94 -4.75 2.09
CA ARG A 746 -10.02 -4.15 3.06
C ARG A 746 -10.22 -2.65 3.15
N LEU A 747 -10.55 -2.15 4.34
CA LEU A 747 -10.77 -0.72 4.59
C LEU A 747 -9.49 0.11 4.33
N THR A 748 -9.65 1.36 3.88
CA THR A 748 -8.53 2.23 3.50
C THR A 748 -8.85 3.72 3.66
N THR A 749 -7.82 4.50 3.96
CA THR A 749 -7.78 5.98 3.92
C THR A 749 -7.15 6.52 2.62
N HIS A 750 -6.76 5.65 1.69
CA HIS A 750 -6.00 5.97 0.47
C HIS A 750 -6.80 5.72 -0.80
N LEU A 751 -6.69 6.61 -1.79
CA LEU A 751 -7.24 6.37 -3.13
C LEU A 751 -6.46 5.26 -3.84
N LEU A 752 -5.15 5.23 -3.63
CA LEU A 752 -4.25 4.20 -4.13
C LEU A 752 -4.55 2.83 -3.46
N PRO A 753 -4.83 1.77 -4.23
CA PRO A 753 -5.05 0.42 -3.70
C PRO A 753 -3.72 -0.23 -3.26
N PRO A 754 -3.76 -1.42 -2.61
CA PRO A 754 -2.58 -2.09 -2.08
C PRO A 754 -1.71 -2.60 -3.22
N GLY A 755 -0.38 -2.42 -3.13
CA GLY A 755 0.56 -2.91 -4.14
C GLY A 755 0.78 -1.97 -5.33
N VAL A 756 0.12 -0.80 -5.39
CA VAL A 756 0.53 0.31 -6.26
C VAL A 756 1.66 1.11 -5.56
N PRO A 757 2.79 1.43 -6.24
CA PRO A 757 3.82 2.29 -5.68
C PRO A 757 3.25 3.66 -5.30
N GLY A 758 3.40 4.06 -4.04
CA GLY A 758 2.91 5.33 -3.50
C GLY A 758 1.82 5.23 -2.43
N THR A 759 1.32 4.03 -2.12
CA THR A 759 0.37 3.80 -1.01
C THR A 759 1.07 3.90 0.36
N LEU A 760 1.62 5.09 0.68
CA LEU A 760 2.21 5.43 1.97
C LEU A 760 1.12 5.77 2.99
N GLY A 761 1.22 5.23 4.22
CA GLY A 761 0.23 5.46 5.28
C GLY A 761 0.20 6.90 5.77
N PHE A 762 -0.92 7.59 5.52
CA PHE A 762 -1.23 8.93 6.03
C PHE A 762 -2.74 9.21 5.91
N ASP A 763 -3.25 10.10 6.74
CA ASP A 763 -4.58 10.70 6.55
C ASP A 763 -4.54 12.17 6.98
N PRO A 764 -4.71 13.14 6.05
CA PRO A 764 -4.66 14.56 6.39
C PRO A 764 -5.88 15.01 7.20
N ASN A 765 -7.02 14.32 7.03
CA ASN A 765 -8.24 14.57 7.78
C ASN A 765 -8.23 13.81 9.12
N ARG A 766 -7.29 12.88 9.33
CA ARG A 766 -7.23 11.95 10.47
C ARG A 766 -8.59 11.27 10.70
N ARG A 767 -9.21 10.74 9.65
CA ARG A 767 -10.47 10.01 9.76
C ARG A 767 -10.22 8.67 10.45
N MET A 768 -11.12 8.24 11.32
CA MET A 768 -11.12 6.83 11.74
C MET A 768 -11.68 5.94 10.64
N VAL A 769 -11.33 4.66 10.63
CA VAL A 769 -11.82 3.70 9.63
C VAL A 769 -13.35 3.63 9.58
N ASN A 770 -14.04 3.76 10.73
CA ASN A 770 -15.50 3.86 10.82
C ASN A 770 -16.05 5.28 11.14
N GLY A 771 -15.32 6.34 10.76
CA GLY A 771 -15.76 7.73 10.93
C GLY A 771 -15.71 8.29 12.36
N ASP A 772 -15.98 9.60 12.49
CA ASP A 772 -16.02 10.36 13.74
C ASP A 772 -17.06 11.51 13.61
N THR A 773 -18.33 11.19 13.86
CA THR A 773 -19.45 12.14 13.74
C THR A 773 -19.35 13.29 14.74
N ALA A 774 -18.77 13.06 15.92
CA ALA A 774 -18.58 14.07 16.96
C ALA A 774 -17.58 15.16 16.54
N ARG A 775 -16.54 14.79 15.76
CA ARG A 775 -15.57 15.73 15.20
C ARG A 775 -16.01 16.32 13.87
N ALA A 776 -16.73 15.57 13.04
CA ALA A 776 -17.41 16.14 11.87
C ALA A 776 -18.36 17.29 12.26
N ARG A 777 -19.11 17.11 13.36
CA ARG A 777 -19.94 18.16 13.97
C ARG A 777 -19.14 19.40 14.40
N LYS A 778 -17.90 19.23 14.88
CA LYS A 778 -17.03 20.38 15.23
C LYS A 778 -16.64 21.18 13.99
N PHE A 779 -16.25 20.51 12.89
CA PHE A 779 -15.96 21.20 11.63
C PHE A 779 -17.18 21.99 11.10
N LEU A 780 -18.41 21.47 11.25
CA LEU A 780 -19.62 22.23 10.89
C LEU A 780 -19.90 23.42 11.82
N LEU A 781 -19.67 23.27 13.13
CA LEU A 781 -19.81 24.36 14.10
C LEU A 781 -18.74 25.46 13.92
N GLU A 782 -17.49 25.06 13.64
CA GLU A 782 -16.36 25.97 13.38
C GLU A 782 -16.51 26.72 12.04
N ALA A 783 -17.29 26.17 11.11
CA ALA A 783 -17.60 26.77 9.82
C ALA A 783 -18.93 27.57 9.77
N ASP A 784 -19.73 27.56 10.85
CA ASP A 784 -21.11 28.08 10.92
C ASP A 784 -22.09 27.44 9.91
N GLU A 785 -21.88 26.15 9.60
CA GLU A 785 -22.58 25.39 8.55
C GLU A 785 -23.37 24.19 9.11
N MET A 786 -23.89 24.31 10.34
CA MET A 786 -24.78 23.31 10.93
C MET A 786 -26.10 23.21 10.14
N GLY A 787 -26.51 21.98 9.78
CA GLY A 787 -27.66 21.75 8.91
C GLY A 787 -27.36 21.96 7.40
N TYR A 788 -26.08 21.95 7.01
CA TYR A 788 -25.70 22.02 5.59
C TYR A 788 -26.40 20.93 4.76
N ARG A 789 -27.03 21.33 3.64
CA ARG A 789 -27.81 20.43 2.78
C ARG A 789 -26.94 19.68 1.77
N LEU A 790 -27.08 18.36 1.69
CA LEU A 790 -26.33 17.51 0.76
C LEU A 790 -27.24 16.61 -0.08
N THR A 791 -27.13 16.73 -1.40
CA THR A 791 -27.62 15.71 -2.33
C THR A 791 -26.61 14.58 -2.45
N LEU A 792 -26.89 13.44 -1.81
CA LEU A 792 -26.21 12.17 -2.05
C LEU A 792 -26.94 11.42 -3.17
N ALA A 793 -26.30 11.17 -4.31
CA ALA A 793 -26.92 10.39 -5.38
C ALA A 793 -26.28 9.00 -5.55
N HIS A 794 -27.11 8.02 -5.88
CA HIS A 794 -26.70 6.64 -6.13
C HIS A 794 -27.53 6.03 -7.28
N PRO A 795 -26.98 5.04 -8.01
CA PRO A 795 -27.75 4.32 -9.01
C PRO A 795 -28.79 3.40 -8.35
N ASP A 796 -29.84 3.07 -9.10
CA ASP A 796 -30.93 2.20 -8.65
C ASP A 796 -30.51 0.72 -8.55
N THR A 797 -29.81 0.38 -7.45
CA THR A 797 -29.46 -0.99 -7.05
C THR A 797 -29.68 -1.16 -5.54
N SER A 798 -29.94 -2.40 -5.09
CA SER A 798 -30.07 -2.72 -3.66
C SER A 798 -28.78 -2.42 -2.89
N THR A 799 -27.62 -2.82 -3.41
CA THR A 799 -26.32 -2.58 -2.77
C THR A 799 -25.99 -1.08 -2.70
N ASP A 800 -26.32 -0.29 -3.73
CA ASP A 800 -26.15 1.17 -3.72
C ASP A 800 -27.09 1.85 -2.73
N LYS A 801 -28.35 1.41 -2.65
CA LYS A 801 -29.30 1.89 -1.64
C LYS A 801 -28.80 1.62 -0.21
N ASN A 802 -28.42 0.38 0.11
CA ASN A 802 -27.93 0.02 1.46
C ASN A 802 -26.70 0.86 1.87
N ARG A 803 -25.81 1.16 0.91
CA ARG A 803 -24.65 2.03 1.12
C ARG A 803 -25.05 3.49 1.33
N ALA A 804 -26.05 3.99 0.60
CA ALA A 804 -26.55 5.35 0.75
C ALA A 804 -27.19 5.57 2.13
N GLU A 805 -27.99 4.61 2.62
CA GLU A 805 -28.59 4.62 3.97
C GLU A 805 -27.51 4.68 5.07
N ALA A 806 -26.42 3.93 4.94
CA ALA A 806 -25.30 3.96 5.89
C ALA A 806 -24.55 5.32 5.88
N VAL A 807 -24.37 5.94 4.71
CA VAL A 807 -23.72 7.25 4.57
C VAL A 807 -24.62 8.37 5.10
N GLU A 808 -25.92 8.31 4.80
CA GLU A 808 -26.95 9.24 5.29
C GLU A 808 -26.95 9.28 6.82
N ALA A 809 -27.03 8.11 7.48
CA ALA A 809 -27.01 8.01 8.95
C ALA A 809 -25.72 8.60 9.58
N GLY A 810 -24.56 8.41 8.95
CA GLY A 810 -23.30 9.00 9.40
C GLY A 810 -23.28 10.53 9.30
N LEU A 811 -23.80 11.07 8.19
CA LEU A 811 -23.87 12.51 7.95
C LEU A 811 -24.92 13.20 8.82
N GLU A 812 -26.13 12.64 8.98
CA GLU A 812 -27.14 13.19 9.90
C GLU A 812 -26.64 13.13 11.36
N GLY A 813 -25.91 12.07 11.74
CA GLY A 813 -25.22 11.95 13.03
C GLY A 813 -24.20 13.06 13.27
N ALA A 814 -23.52 13.56 12.23
CA ALA A 814 -22.65 14.74 12.30
C ALA A 814 -23.43 16.07 12.32
N GLY A 815 -24.62 16.13 11.72
CA GLY A 815 -25.49 17.31 11.71
C GLY A 815 -25.70 17.94 10.32
N PHE A 816 -25.58 17.15 9.25
CA PHE A 816 -26.01 17.54 7.90
C PHE A 816 -27.53 17.35 7.71
N GLU A 817 -28.12 18.08 6.76
CA GLU A 817 -29.45 17.79 6.20
C GLU A 817 -29.25 16.99 4.90
N VAL A 818 -29.50 15.67 4.91
CA VAL A 818 -29.24 14.82 3.73
C VAL A 818 -30.48 14.71 2.83
N THR A 819 -30.25 14.52 1.53
CA THR A 819 -31.29 14.16 0.57
C THR A 819 -30.73 13.09 -0.37
N VAL A 820 -31.01 11.84 -0.07
CA VAL A 820 -30.68 10.71 -0.94
C VAL A 820 -31.49 10.76 -2.24
N LYS A 821 -30.82 10.58 -3.38
CA LYS A 821 -31.42 10.50 -4.72
C LYS A 821 -31.03 9.20 -5.42
N GLN A 822 -31.98 8.29 -5.49
CA GLN A 822 -31.98 7.11 -6.34
C GLN A 822 -32.14 7.55 -7.81
N VAL A 823 -31.32 7.02 -8.72
CA VAL A 823 -31.29 7.42 -10.15
C VAL A 823 -31.15 6.18 -11.04
N PRO A 824 -31.91 6.03 -12.15
CA PRO A 824 -31.69 4.94 -13.09
C PRO A 824 -30.27 4.96 -13.66
N LEU A 825 -29.56 3.83 -13.61
CA LEU A 825 -28.13 3.71 -13.94
C LEU A 825 -27.77 4.30 -15.32
N SER A 826 -28.64 4.11 -16.31
CA SER A 826 -28.53 4.66 -17.68
C SER A 826 -28.50 6.21 -17.75
N SER A 827 -28.90 6.89 -16.68
CA SER A 827 -28.92 8.36 -16.56
C SER A 827 -28.03 8.89 -15.42
N PHE A 828 -27.54 8.00 -14.55
CA PHE A 828 -26.76 8.36 -13.37
C PHE A 828 -25.45 9.06 -13.76
N TRP A 829 -24.63 8.43 -14.61
CA TRP A 829 -23.31 8.96 -14.97
C TRP A 829 -23.36 10.27 -15.76
N SER A 830 -24.35 10.47 -16.63
CA SER A 830 -24.54 11.77 -17.30
C SER A 830 -24.95 12.85 -16.30
N GLY A 831 -25.82 12.54 -15.32
CA GLY A 831 -26.15 13.46 -14.24
C GLY A 831 -24.97 13.79 -13.31
N VAL A 832 -24.04 12.85 -13.12
CA VAL A 832 -22.79 13.05 -12.39
C VAL A 832 -21.84 13.97 -13.17
N ALA A 833 -21.62 13.71 -14.47
CA ALA A 833 -20.79 14.55 -15.34
C ALA A 833 -21.33 16.00 -15.42
N ASP A 834 -22.66 16.16 -15.56
CA ASP A 834 -23.37 17.44 -15.48
C ASP A 834 -23.18 18.18 -14.14
N GLY A 835 -22.79 17.46 -13.07
CA GLY A 835 -22.60 18.04 -11.74
C GLY A 835 -23.92 18.31 -11.02
N LYS A 836 -24.95 17.48 -11.23
CA LYS A 836 -26.29 17.65 -10.62
C LYS A 836 -26.32 17.33 -9.11
N TYR A 837 -25.28 16.68 -8.59
CA TYR A 837 -25.24 16.12 -7.24
C TYR A 837 -24.04 16.66 -6.44
N ASP A 838 -24.16 16.64 -5.11
CA ASP A 838 -23.16 17.17 -4.18
C ASP A 838 -22.12 16.10 -3.79
N MET A 839 -22.55 14.83 -3.65
CA MET A 839 -21.67 13.68 -3.41
C MET A 839 -22.20 12.40 -4.10
N VAL A 840 -21.30 11.56 -4.63
CA VAL A 840 -21.62 10.25 -5.24
C VAL A 840 -20.54 9.19 -4.99
N ARG A 841 -20.91 7.91 -5.06
CA ARG A 841 -19.99 6.76 -4.98
C ARG A 841 -19.23 6.56 -6.30
N MET A 842 -17.91 6.44 -6.23
CA MET A 842 -17.03 6.09 -7.35
C MET A 842 -15.98 5.05 -6.95
N ALA A 843 -15.64 4.15 -7.87
CA ALA A 843 -14.41 3.36 -7.76
C ALA A 843 -13.28 4.19 -8.36
N VAL A 844 -12.26 4.51 -7.55
CA VAL A 844 -11.06 5.26 -7.98
C VAL A 844 -9.92 4.27 -8.13
N GLY A 845 -9.41 4.11 -9.34
CA GLY A 845 -8.32 3.17 -9.65
C GLY A 845 -8.22 2.87 -11.14
N GLY A 846 -7.28 2.00 -11.50
CA GLY A 846 -7.12 1.48 -12.85
C GLY A 846 -6.52 0.08 -12.78
N GLY A 847 -6.88 -0.81 -13.71
CA GLY A 847 -6.39 -2.20 -13.75
C GLY A 847 -4.93 -2.35 -14.19
N LEU A 848 -4.07 -1.40 -13.80
CA LEU A 848 -2.64 -1.32 -14.10
C LEU A 848 -1.89 -0.78 -12.86
N PRO A 849 -0.62 -1.17 -12.64
CA PRO A 849 0.07 -1.04 -11.35
C PRO A 849 0.56 0.37 -10.97
N THR A 850 0.29 1.40 -11.77
CA THR A 850 0.85 2.74 -11.59
C THR A 850 -0.24 3.81 -11.48
N ALA A 851 -0.09 4.71 -10.52
CA ALA A 851 -1.06 5.76 -10.21
C ALA A 851 -1.22 6.82 -11.31
N SER A 852 -0.18 6.99 -12.13
CA SER A 852 -0.18 7.73 -13.40
C SER A 852 -1.33 7.33 -14.33
N ASN A 853 -1.73 6.06 -14.31
CA ASN A 853 -2.74 5.50 -15.21
C ASN A 853 -4.19 5.76 -14.75
N TYR A 854 -4.41 6.55 -13.68
CA TYR A 854 -5.78 6.88 -13.25
C TYR A 854 -5.92 8.13 -12.37
N LEU A 855 -4.98 8.46 -11.47
CA LEU A 855 -5.14 9.64 -10.61
C LEU A 855 -5.29 10.96 -11.38
N PRO A 856 -4.64 11.18 -12.55
CA PRO A 856 -4.92 12.34 -13.40
C PRO A 856 -6.39 12.39 -13.87
N ASP A 857 -6.89 11.32 -14.49
CA ASP A 857 -8.25 11.26 -15.03
C ASP A 857 -9.36 11.50 -13.97
N TYR A 858 -9.06 11.23 -12.69
CA TYR A 858 -9.97 11.49 -11.55
C TYR A 858 -9.79 12.85 -10.85
N PHE A 859 -8.61 13.51 -10.94
CA PHE A 859 -8.30 14.66 -10.07
C PHE A 859 -7.47 15.81 -10.69
N ASP A 860 -6.98 15.68 -11.92
CA ASP A 860 -6.36 16.80 -12.62
C ASP A 860 -7.45 17.76 -13.13
N GLY A 861 -7.40 19.02 -12.71
CA GLY A 861 -8.38 20.05 -13.09
C GLY A 861 -8.32 20.48 -14.54
N ARG A 862 -7.29 20.06 -15.29
CA ARG A 862 -7.05 20.47 -16.68
C ARG A 862 -7.83 19.64 -17.70
N HIS A 863 -8.48 18.55 -17.30
CA HIS A 863 -9.31 17.76 -18.21
C HIS A 863 -10.57 18.50 -18.68
N ASP A 864 -11.12 18.04 -19.82
CA ASP A 864 -12.47 18.40 -20.24
C ASP A 864 -13.50 17.75 -19.30
N ARG A 865 -14.15 18.56 -18.46
CA ARG A 865 -15.17 18.13 -17.47
C ARG A 865 -16.32 17.32 -18.08
N ALA A 866 -16.60 17.44 -19.38
CA ALA A 866 -17.64 16.67 -20.06
C ALA A 866 -17.16 15.29 -20.57
N ARG A 867 -15.86 14.96 -20.44
CA ARG A 867 -15.24 13.74 -21.00
C ARG A 867 -14.28 13.02 -20.04
N SER A 868 -14.17 13.46 -18.78
CA SER A 868 -13.22 12.92 -17.79
C SER A 868 -13.90 12.39 -16.53
N SER A 869 -13.21 11.50 -15.83
CA SER A 869 -13.67 10.90 -14.56
C SER A 869 -13.53 11.85 -13.34
N ASN A 870 -13.07 13.09 -13.51
CA ASN A 870 -12.97 14.11 -12.46
C ASN A 870 -14.35 14.68 -12.06
N TYR A 871 -15.21 13.79 -11.56
CA TYR A 871 -16.54 14.11 -11.02
C TYR A 871 -16.48 14.83 -9.67
N SER A 872 -15.31 14.82 -9.00
CA SER A 872 -15.04 15.74 -7.89
C SER A 872 -15.01 17.20 -8.35
N ARG A 873 -14.73 17.43 -9.66
CA ARG A 873 -14.53 18.72 -10.31
C ARG A 873 -13.39 19.56 -9.72
N LEU A 874 -12.50 18.91 -8.97
CA LEU A 874 -11.32 19.53 -8.38
C LEU A 874 -10.44 20.13 -9.47
N ASP A 875 -10.24 21.45 -9.39
CA ASP A 875 -9.15 22.14 -10.06
C ASP A 875 -8.31 22.84 -8.99
N ASN A 876 -7.09 22.33 -8.79
CA ASN A 876 -6.19 22.85 -7.77
C ASN A 876 -4.76 22.84 -8.32
N ALA A 877 -4.18 24.03 -8.47
CA ALA A 877 -2.85 24.20 -9.05
C ALA A 877 -1.73 23.40 -8.34
N LYS A 878 -1.86 23.10 -7.04
CA LYS A 878 -0.88 22.25 -6.32
C LYS A 878 -1.03 20.78 -6.68
N VAL A 879 -2.27 20.29 -6.83
CA VAL A 879 -2.55 18.92 -7.29
C VAL A 879 -2.08 18.75 -8.73
N ASN A 880 -2.46 19.68 -9.63
CA ASN A 880 -2.04 19.66 -11.04
C ASN A 880 -0.50 19.67 -11.18
N ALA A 881 0.21 20.49 -10.37
CA ALA A 881 1.68 20.55 -10.37
C ALA A 881 2.34 19.32 -9.73
N ALA A 882 1.74 18.70 -8.71
CA ALA A 882 2.23 17.45 -8.14
C ALA A 882 2.05 16.26 -9.11
N ILE A 883 0.98 16.26 -9.90
CA ILE A 883 0.75 15.32 -11.01
C ILE A 883 1.84 15.48 -12.07
N ASP A 884 2.16 16.72 -12.48
CA ASP A 884 3.27 16.98 -13.41
C ASP A 884 4.62 16.53 -12.86
N ALA A 885 4.87 16.71 -11.56
CA ALA A 885 6.09 16.27 -10.91
C ALA A 885 6.20 14.74 -10.83
N ALA A 886 5.11 14.03 -10.52
CA ALA A 886 5.08 12.57 -10.45
C ALA A 886 5.26 11.93 -11.83
N ASN A 887 4.58 12.46 -12.85
CA ASN A 887 4.78 12.15 -14.26
C ASN A 887 6.24 12.41 -14.73
N GLY A 888 6.86 13.47 -14.21
CA GLY A 888 8.24 13.87 -14.49
C GLY A 888 9.34 13.12 -13.72
N ALA A 889 8.99 12.18 -12.83
CA ALA A 889 9.90 11.45 -11.95
C ALA A 889 11.07 10.77 -12.69
N ALA A 890 12.19 10.50 -12.01
CA ALA A 890 13.37 9.90 -12.62
C ALA A 890 13.18 8.40 -12.96
N ASP A 891 12.51 7.65 -12.09
CA ASP A 891 12.20 6.22 -12.23
C ASP A 891 10.87 5.85 -11.54
N LEU A 892 10.50 4.55 -11.56
CA LEU A 892 9.27 4.03 -10.95
C LEU A 892 9.19 4.19 -9.41
N LYS A 893 10.33 4.19 -8.72
CA LYS A 893 10.40 4.32 -7.25
C LYS A 893 10.19 5.77 -6.82
N ASP A 894 10.84 6.71 -7.52
CA ASP A 894 10.59 8.14 -7.33
C ASP A 894 9.19 8.55 -7.79
N SER A 895 8.68 7.94 -8.87
CA SER A 895 7.29 8.11 -9.34
C SER A 895 6.31 7.74 -8.21
N GLY A 896 6.43 6.54 -7.63
CA GLY A 896 5.58 6.13 -6.50
C GLY A 896 5.63 7.08 -5.31
N ARG A 897 6.83 7.56 -4.93
CA ARG A 897 6.98 8.56 -3.86
C ARG A 897 6.24 9.88 -4.16
N LEU A 898 6.19 10.32 -5.41
CA LEU A 898 5.51 11.53 -5.82
C LEU A 898 3.99 11.32 -6.02
N TRP A 899 3.54 10.14 -6.43
CA TRP A 899 2.12 9.78 -6.42
C TRP A 899 1.52 9.70 -5.02
N ALA A 900 2.32 9.35 -4.01
CA ALA A 900 1.93 9.49 -2.61
C ALA A 900 1.58 10.94 -2.25
N GLU A 901 2.38 11.91 -2.72
CA GLU A 901 2.14 13.34 -2.52
C GLU A 901 0.88 13.83 -3.26
N VAL A 902 0.61 13.32 -4.47
CA VAL A 902 -0.67 13.57 -5.17
C VAL A 902 -1.86 13.05 -4.36
N ASN A 903 -1.82 11.81 -3.86
CA ASN A 903 -2.85 11.26 -2.98
C ASN A 903 -3.02 12.10 -1.70
N ARG A 904 -1.94 12.67 -1.14
CA ARG A 904 -2.00 13.56 0.03
C ARG A 904 -2.72 14.87 -0.28
N LEU A 905 -2.34 15.54 -1.36
CA LEU A 905 -2.91 16.83 -1.75
C LEU A 905 -4.40 16.71 -2.12
N VAL A 906 -4.81 15.64 -2.83
CA VAL A 906 -6.23 15.40 -3.16
C VAL A 906 -7.08 15.18 -1.89
N LEU A 907 -6.57 14.40 -0.93
CA LEU A 907 -7.27 14.16 0.34
C LEU A 907 -7.26 15.39 1.27
N GLU A 908 -6.25 16.25 1.20
CA GLU A 908 -6.24 17.56 1.87
C GLU A 908 -7.26 18.55 1.33
N GLN A 909 -7.64 18.43 0.05
CA GLN A 909 -8.76 19.18 -0.52
C GLN A 909 -10.13 18.59 -0.18
N ALA A 910 -10.16 17.39 0.44
CA ALA A 910 -11.36 16.61 0.69
C ALA A 910 -12.27 16.49 -0.54
N ALA A 911 -11.66 16.29 -1.72
CA ALA A 911 -12.37 16.07 -2.99
C ALA A 911 -12.88 14.62 -3.13
N ALA A 912 -12.28 13.70 -2.38
CA ALA A 912 -12.67 12.30 -2.32
C ALA A 912 -12.49 11.74 -0.90
N VAL A 913 -13.30 10.73 -0.57
CA VAL A 913 -13.30 10.01 0.69
C VAL A 913 -13.14 8.51 0.39
N PRO A 914 -11.91 7.98 0.40
CA PRO A 914 -11.64 6.54 0.28
C PRO A 914 -12.34 5.74 1.38
N VAL A 915 -12.89 4.57 1.08
CA VAL A 915 -13.56 3.74 2.10
C VAL A 915 -12.94 2.36 2.21
N PHE A 916 -12.97 1.58 1.13
CA PHE A 916 -12.40 0.23 1.12
C PHE A 916 -11.97 -0.19 -0.28
N VAL A 917 -11.05 -1.14 -0.34
CA VAL A 917 -10.63 -1.85 -1.55
C VAL A 917 -11.34 -3.20 -1.52
N PRO A 918 -12.32 -3.46 -2.41
CA PRO A 918 -12.97 -4.76 -2.50
C PRO A 918 -11.95 -5.86 -2.75
N GLU A 919 -12.17 -7.04 -2.16
CA GLU A 919 -11.54 -8.27 -2.65
C GLU A 919 -12.50 -8.95 -3.62
N ARG A 920 -11.97 -9.64 -4.64
CA ARG A 920 -12.73 -10.53 -5.52
C ARG A 920 -12.37 -11.98 -5.21
N THR A 921 -13.41 -12.79 -5.15
CA THR A 921 -13.33 -14.23 -4.86
C THR A 921 -13.38 -15.02 -6.16
N TYR A 922 -12.30 -15.74 -6.47
CA TYR A 922 -12.17 -16.57 -7.69
C TYR A 922 -12.27 -18.06 -7.37
N LEU A 923 -12.97 -18.80 -8.23
CA LEU A 923 -13.17 -20.24 -8.10
C LEU A 923 -12.45 -21.00 -9.22
N TYR A 924 -11.86 -22.14 -8.87
CA TYR A 924 -11.26 -23.07 -9.83
C TYR A 924 -11.32 -24.53 -9.32
N SER A 925 -11.28 -25.50 -10.23
CA SER A 925 -11.36 -26.92 -9.86
C SER A 925 -9.99 -27.51 -9.46
N PRO A 926 -9.96 -28.62 -8.69
CA PRO A 926 -8.72 -29.30 -8.32
C PRO A 926 -7.84 -29.79 -9.47
N ALA A 927 -8.34 -29.87 -10.71
CA ALA A 927 -7.56 -30.27 -11.87
C ALA A 927 -6.74 -29.12 -12.49
N LEU A 928 -7.00 -27.86 -12.14
CA LEU A 928 -6.28 -26.70 -12.70
C LEU A 928 -5.07 -26.31 -11.83
N ARG A 929 -3.92 -26.10 -12.46
CA ARG A 929 -2.63 -25.77 -11.82
C ARG A 929 -1.89 -24.69 -12.59
N GLY A 930 -0.80 -24.15 -12.04
CA GLY A 930 0.00 -23.09 -12.69
C GLY A 930 -0.68 -21.72 -12.77
N LEU A 931 -1.75 -21.50 -12.00
CA LEU A 931 -2.46 -20.21 -11.91
C LEU A 931 -1.61 -19.15 -11.17
N GLN A 932 -1.84 -17.88 -11.48
CA GLN A 932 -1.26 -16.75 -10.74
C GLN A 932 -2.31 -15.69 -10.44
N VAL A 933 -2.24 -15.03 -9.28
CA VAL A 933 -2.94 -13.78 -9.01
C VAL A 933 -2.01 -12.63 -9.36
N ASP A 934 -2.46 -11.77 -10.29
CA ASP A 934 -1.74 -10.57 -10.72
C ASP A 934 -2.68 -9.37 -10.90
N LEU A 935 -2.24 -8.37 -11.65
CA LEU A 935 -2.93 -7.10 -11.88
C LEU A 935 -4.28 -7.23 -12.60
N SER A 936 -4.55 -8.38 -13.22
CA SER A 936 -5.84 -8.71 -13.83
C SER A 936 -6.70 -9.64 -12.95
N GLY A 937 -6.29 -9.90 -11.70
CA GLY A 937 -6.90 -10.93 -10.85
C GLY A 937 -6.32 -12.32 -11.13
N LEU A 938 -7.16 -13.36 -11.14
CA LEU A 938 -6.71 -14.74 -11.37
C LEU A 938 -6.39 -14.99 -12.85
N SER A 939 -5.10 -15.03 -13.20
CA SER A 939 -4.62 -15.15 -14.58
C SER A 939 -4.29 -16.58 -15.02
N PRO A 940 -4.74 -17.00 -16.22
CA PRO A 940 -4.48 -18.32 -16.78
C PRO A 940 -3.20 -18.43 -17.61
N VAL A 941 -2.37 -17.38 -17.74
CA VAL A 941 -1.23 -17.33 -18.68
C VAL A 941 -0.16 -18.43 -18.50
N ASN A 942 -0.09 -19.01 -17.30
CA ASN A 942 0.80 -20.10 -16.91
C ASN A 942 0.06 -21.42 -16.60
N ALA A 943 -1.27 -21.44 -16.76
CA ALA A 943 -2.12 -22.53 -16.30
C ALA A 943 -1.93 -23.82 -17.10
N TYR A 944 -2.17 -24.97 -16.48
CA TYR A 944 -2.18 -26.29 -17.13
C TYR A 944 -3.21 -27.23 -16.49
N VAL A 945 -3.66 -28.23 -17.26
CA VAL A 945 -4.55 -29.28 -16.77
C VAL A 945 -3.72 -30.40 -16.16
N ASN A 946 -3.92 -30.67 -14.88
CA ASN A 946 -3.41 -31.85 -14.21
C ASN A 946 -4.42 -33.00 -14.41
N GLY A 947 -4.05 -33.97 -15.24
CA GLY A 947 -4.78 -35.22 -15.43
C GLY A 947 -4.73 -36.15 -14.21
#